data_AF-A0A2W7R3K4-F1
#
_entry.id   AF-A0A2W7R3K4-F1
#
_cell.length_a   1.000
_cell.length_b   1.000
_cell.length_c   1.000
_cell.angle_alpha   90.00
_cell.angle_beta   90.00
_cell.angle_gamma   90.00
#
_symmetry.space_group_name_H-M   'P 1'
#
loop_
_entity.id
_entity.type
_entity.pdbx_description
1 polymer ?
#
loop_
_entity_poly.entity_id
_entity_poly.type
_entity_poly.pdbx_seq_one_letter_code
_entity_poly.pdbx_strand_id
1 'polypeptide(L)'
;MPFNVLVLSCVAYVILLFLVAFMVERRAAVGALPWLRSPIVYTLSLSIYCTAWTFYGAVGYAARSGLEYVTIYLGPTLVFIGWWWVLRKLVRIGRQQRVTSIADLISSRYGKSNLLGVIVTLIAVLAATPYIALQLQSVTLSFNVFASATPAGWGMPGQEGTAIWVAGGLALFTILFGTRNLDANEQHTGVVMAIAVEAVVKLVALLAVGIFVVWGIASGPADIIARIDASPIADWDLQPGRWAGLMFLAAAAVVCLPRMFQVLVVENSDERHLATASWAFPLYMLLMSLFVVPIAVVGLQVMPEGTNPDLFVLTLPLHYGQGGLAMLAFLGGFSSATSMVIVAAIALATMVSNHIVMPLWLSMRPQPAVSGDVRRLVLLSRRLSIAGVLALGFAYYRLSGGAGALAAIGLISFVGVAQILPAMLGGIFWRGATRVGAVLGLGIGFGLWCYTLFLPSFGEAVIPARMLAEGPFGIGWLRPQALFGVEGMDPLLHATFWSMVLNSIAFCLGSVLTFPGPVERAQGAAFVNVFERGGSGPQGWAQGKAEAEDLLVMAQRILGEEPALALFQAEARAQGKAGYLPDPVPAFVERLERRLAGSVGAATAHAMISQLAGRAAVSVEDLMAVANETAQIMEYSARLEAQQAELTRTARQLREVNEKLTQLSVQKDAFLGQISHELRTPMTSIRAFSEILMEGGLPPEVTARQAGIIHQEAIRLTRLLDDLLDLSVLENGSVQLTLGLANIGEMIDRALQAAAHTRPERSFVVIRDPAAEALFVQTDADRLAQVFINLISNARKYCDAERPELRISVRQKGGRVTVDFVDNGSGIPKASQALIFEKFARLTDQTRAGGAGLGLAICREVMANLGGTISYLPGQGGAAFRVVLPLRLQKAGPT
;
A
#
# COMPACT_ATOMS: atom_id res chain seq x y z
N MET A 1 -40.58 18.78 -4.27
CA MET A 1 -39.51 18.37 -5.21
C MET A 1 -39.58 16.87 -5.39
N PRO A 2 -39.43 16.32 -6.61
CA PRO A 2 -39.48 14.87 -6.81
C PRO A 2 -38.22 14.19 -6.22
N PHE A 3 -38.40 13.04 -5.57
CA PHE A 3 -37.31 12.25 -4.98
C PHE A 3 -36.15 11.96 -5.95
N ASN A 4 -36.45 11.70 -7.22
CA ASN A 4 -35.43 11.44 -8.24
C ASN A 4 -34.48 12.63 -8.44
N VAL A 5 -34.98 13.86 -8.32
CA VAL A 5 -34.16 15.08 -8.41
C VAL A 5 -33.25 15.20 -7.19
N LEU A 6 -33.72 14.82 -6.01
CA LEU A 6 -32.94 14.81 -4.78
C LEU A 6 -31.77 13.82 -4.88
N VAL A 7 -32.05 12.58 -5.30
CA VAL A 7 -31.02 11.54 -5.48
C VAL A 7 -30.01 11.96 -6.56
N LEU A 8 -30.48 12.46 -7.71
CA LEU A 8 -29.61 12.97 -8.77
C LEU A 8 -28.71 14.09 -8.28
N SER A 9 -29.26 15.02 -7.47
CA SER A 9 -28.49 16.13 -6.88
C SER A 9 -27.41 15.62 -5.92
N CYS A 10 -27.71 14.61 -5.09
CA CYS A 10 -26.71 13.97 -4.22
C CYS A 10 -25.58 13.35 -5.03
N VAL A 11 -25.92 12.56 -6.04
CA VAL A 11 -24.93 11.86 -6.89
C VAL A 11 -24.07 12.89 -7.64
N ALA A 12 -24.68 13.91 -8.23
CA ALA A 12 -23.95 14.98 -8.91
C ALA A 12 -23.01 15.74 -7.96
N TYR A 13 -23.46 16.03 -6.74
CA TYR A 13 -22.65 16.70 -5.72
C TYR A 13 -21.45 15.84 -5.27
N VAL A 14 -21.67 14.56 -5.02
CA VAL A 14 -20.59 13.62 -4.66
C VAL A 14 -19.58 13.47 -5.80
N ILE A 15 -20.04 13.38 -7.06
CA ILE A 15 -19.17 13.36 -8.24
C ILE A 15 -18.36 14.65 -8.35
N LEU A 16 -18.95 15.82 -8.09
CA LEU A 16 -18.26 17.11 -8.10
C LEU A 16 -17.12 17.14 -7.07
N LEU A 17 -17.40 16.74 -5.83
CA LEU A 17 -16.37 16.66 -4.78
C LEU A 17 -15.24 15.71 -5.16
N PHE A 18 -15.56 14.59 -5.79
CA PHE A 18 -14.57 13.63 -6.29
C PHE A 18 -13.73 14.21 -7.44
N LEU A 19 -14.34 14.91 -8.39
CA LEU A 19 -13.63 15.58 -9.47
C LEU A 19 -12.64 16.60 -8.91
N VAL A 20 -13.03 17.36 -7.89
CA VAL A 20 -12.13 18.29 -7.18
C VAL A 20 -10.97 17.53 -6.54
N ALA A 21 -11.25 16.48 -5.77
CA ALA A 21 -10.22 15.66 -5.13
C ALA A 21 -9.22 15.08 -6.15
N PHE A 22 -9.72 14.50 -7.24
CA PHE A 22 -8.93 13.89 -8.30
C PHE A 22 -8.09 14.92 -9.08
N MET A 23 -8.67 16.08 -9.42
CA MET A 23 -7.94 17.16 -10.09
C MET A 23 -6.81 17.70 -9.21
N VAL A 24 -7.05 17.84 -7.91
CA VAL A 24 -6.04 18.26 -6.93
C VAL A 24 -4.92 17.23 -6.85
N GLU A 25 -5.24 15.95 -6.70
CA GLU A 25 -4.27 14.86 -6.57
C GLU A 25 -3.39 14.76 -7.82
N ARG A 26 -3.98 14.83 -9.02
CA ARG A 26 -3.25 14.82 -10.29
C ARG A 26 -2.33 16.03 -10.48
N ARG A 27 -2.73 17.21 -10.00
CA ARG A 27 -1.89 18.43 -10.06
C ARG A 27 -0.81 18.45 -8.98
N ALA A 28 -1.08 17.87 -7.81
CA ALA A 28 -0.09 17.72 -6.74
C ALA A 28 1.06 16.81 -7.17
N ALA A 29 0.77 15.73 -7.89
CA ALA A 29 1.78 14.83 -8.46
C ALA A 29 2.75 15.51 -9.46
N VAL A 30 2.31 16.60 -10.09
CA VAL A 30 3.12 17.38 -11.05
C VAL A 30 3.89 18.52 -10.35
N GLY A 31 3.77 18.66 -9.02
CA GLY A 31 4.47 19.69 -8.23
C GLY A 31 3.92 21.12 -8.43
N ALA A 32 2.76 21.29 -9.05
CA ALA A 32 2.33 22.55 -9.64
C ALA A 32 1.53 23.49 -8.71
N LEU A 33 1.31 23.17 -7.43
CA LEU A 33 0.41 23.96 -6.57
C LEU A 33 0.93 24.15 -5.14
N PRO A 34 1.70 25.23 -4.86
CA PRO A 34 2.08 25.63 -3.51
C PRO A 34 0.89 25.93 -2.59
N TRP A 35 -0.24 26.40 -3.15
CA TRP A 35 -1.44 26.79 -2.41
C TRP A 35 -2.18 25.61 -1.74
N LEU A 36 -1.98 24.38 -2.23
CA LEU A 36 -2.53 23.17 -1.58
C LEU A 36 -1.95 22.93 -0.19
N ARG A 37 -0.79 23.52 0.11
CA ARG A 37 -0.18 23.53 1.44
C ARG A 37 -0.52 24.81 2.22
N SER A 38 -1.61 25.52 1.88
CA SER A 38 -1.95 26.74 2.61
C SER A 38 -2.51 26.43 4.01
N PRO A 39 -2.26 27.32 4.99
CA PRO A 39 -2.85 27.21 6.33
C PRO A 39 -4.39 27.24 6.32
N ILE A 40 -4.99 27.91 5.33
CA ILE A 40 -6.45 28.07 5.21
C ILE A 40 -7.10 26.73 4.84
N VAL A 41 -6.55 26.01 3.86
CA VAL A 41 -7.04 24.69 3.46
C VAL A 41 -6.99 23.71 4.63
N TYR A 42 -5.87 23.68 5.35
CA TYR A 42 -5.72 22.86 6.55
C TYR A 42 -6.73 23.27 7.64
N THR A 43 -6.95 24.56 7.85
CA THR A 43 -7.93 25.03 8.84
C THR A 43 -9.35 24.61 8.46
N LEU A 44 -9.72 24.75 7.18
CA LEU A 44 -11.03 24.34 6.68
C LEU A 44 -11.22 22.83 6.71
N SER A 45 -10.15 22.04 6.55
CA SER A 45 -10.25 20.57 6.67
C SER A 45 -10.50 20.11 8.11
N LEU A 46 -10.09 20.89 9.12
CA LEU A 46 -10.48 20.63 10.52
C LEU A 46 -11.99 20.73 10.75
N SER A 47 -12.75 21.36 9.83
CA SER A 47 -14.22 21.35 9.85
C SER A 47 -14.85 19.96 9.72
N ILE A 48 -14.07 18.90 9.50
CA ILE A 48 -14.56 17.52 9.63
C ILE A 48 -15.09 17.20 11.04
N TYR A 49 -14.72 18.00 12.04
CA TYR A 49 -15.36 17.99 13.35
C TYR A 49 -16.85 18.40 13.27
N CYS A 50 -17.18 19.36 12.39
CA CYS A 50 -18.55 19.71 12.07
C CYS A 50 -19.17 18.64 11.17
N THR A 51 -20.04 17.86 11.80
CA THR A 51 -20.75 16.70 11.22
C THR A 51 -22.23 17.01 11.09
N ALA A 52 -23.03 16.06 10.58
CA ALA A 52 -24.48 16.26 10.55
C ALA A 52 -25.07 16.46 11.96
N TRP A 53 -24.36 16.03 13.02
CA TRP A 53 -24.73 16.37 14.39
C TRP A 53 -24.67 17.88 14.67
N THR A 54 -23.56 18.55 14.36
CA THR A 54 -23.44 20.01 14.56
C THR A 54 -24.29 20.82 13.58
N PHE A 55 -24.74 20.20 12.48
CA PHE A 55 -25.54 20.85 11.46
C PHE A 55 -27.05 20.73 11.76
N TYR A 56 -27.55 19.51 11.99
CA TYR A 56 -28.95 19.22 12.31
C TYR A 56 -29.19 19.09 13.81
N GLY A 57 -28.48 18.16 14.45
CA GLY A 57 -28.73 17.82 15.86
C GLY A 57 -28.40 18.92 16.86
N ALA A 58 -27.56 19.91 16.53
CA ALA A 58 -27.29 21.07 17.40
C ALA A 58 -28.55 21.92 17.59
N VAL A 59 -29.36 22.10 16.54
CA VAL A 59 -30.62 22.85 16.60
C VAL A 59 -31.63 22.12 17.46
N GLY A 60 -31.80 20.81 17.26
CA GLY A 60 -32.71 20.05 18.10
C GLY A 60 -32.21 19.85 19.54
N TYR A 61 -30.90 19.83 19.75
CA TYR A 61 -30.33 19.84 21.10
C TYR A 61 -30.55 21.19 21.79
N ALA A 62 -30.44 22.31 21.08
CA ALA A 62 -30.82 23.62 21.61
C ALA A 62 -32.31 23.69 21.97
N ALA A 63 -33.18 23.13 21.11
CA ALA A 63 -34.61 23.08 21.36
C ALA A 63 -35.01 22.24 22.59
N ARG A 64 -34.23 21.20 22.94
CA ARG A 64 -34.53 20.29 24.07
C ARG A 64 -33.77 20.62 25.37
N SER A 65 -32.58 21.21 25.26
CA SER A 65 -31.63 21.34 26.37
C SER A 65 -31.03 22.75 26.47
N GLY A 66 -31.65 23.74 25.84
CA GLY A 66 -31.26 25.14 25.96
C GLY A 66 -29.85 25.41 25.43
N LEU A 67 -29.01 26.07 26.22
CA LEU A 67 -27.66 26.48 25.79
C LEU A 67 -26.60 25.38 25.88
N GLU A 68 -26.94 24.17 26.36
CA GLU A 68 -25.97 23.07 26.48
C GLU A 68 -25.26 22.71 25.16
N TYR A 69 -25.93 22.90 24.01
CA TYR A 69 -25.36 22.60 22.69
C TYR A 69 -24.06 23.35 22.40
N VAL A 70 -23.88 24.54 22.99
CA VAL A 70 -22.71 25.39 22.80
C VAL A 70 -21.43 24.70 23.29
N THR A 71 -21.53 23.81 24.28
CA THR A 71 -20.39 23.07 24.84
C THR A 71 -19.65 22.23 23.78
N ILE A 72 -20.36 21.72 22.77
CA ILE A 72 -19.79 20.92 21.67
C ILE A 72 -18.87 21.77 20.78
N TYR A 73 -19.09 23.09 20.72
CA TYR A 73 -18.26 24.06 19.98
C TYR A 73 -17.17 24.67 20.87
N LEU A 74 -17.47 24.92 22.15
CA LEU A 74 -16.52 25.50 23.10
C LEU A 74 -15.37 24.57 23.46
N GLY A 75 -15.61 23.26 23.61
CA GLY A 75 -14.55 22.29 23.92
C GLY A 75 -13.39 22.34 22.92
N PRO A 76 -13.64 22.17 21.60
CA PRO A 76 -12.63 22.36 20.56
C PRO A 76 -11.98 23.75 20.60
N THR A 77 -12.78 24.82 20.78
CA THR A 77 -12.26 26.19 20.86
C THR A 77 -11.24 26.34 21.99
N LEU A 78 -11.48 25.75 23.16
CA LEU A 78 -10.53 25.74 24.27
C LEU A 78 -9.25 24.97 23.92
N VAL A 79 -9.35 23.86 23.19
CA VAL A 79 -8.18 23.09 22.77
C VAL A 79 -7.31 23.88 21.80
N PHE A 80 -7.91 24.56 20.82
CA PHE A 80 -7.17 25.33 19.81
C PHE A 80 -6.59 26.64 20.34
N ILE A 81 -7.29 27.34 21.24
CA ILE A 81 -6.82 28.59 21.84
C ILE A 81 -5.92 28.32 23.05
N GLY A 82 -6.37 27.49 23.99
CA GLY A 82 -5.72 27.29 25.29
C GLY A 82 -4.66 26.18 25.32
N TRP A 83 -4.71 25.22 24.40
CA TRP A 83 -3.84 24.04 24.37
C TRP A 83 -2.87 24.02 23.20
N TRP A 84 -2.47 25.21 22.76
CA TRP A 84 -1.47 25.43 21.71
C TRP A 84 -0.24 24.51 21.84
N TRP A 85 0.35 24.43 23.03
CA TRP A 85 1.54 23.63 23.29
C TRP A 85 1.31 22.12 23.12
N VAL A 86 0.15 21.61 23.53
CA VAL A 86 -0.20 20.18 23.39
C VAL A 86 -0.36 19.82 21.92
N LEU A 87 -1.13 20.62 21.17
CA LEU A 87 -1.36 20.42 19.74
C LEU A 87 -0.07 20.49 18.94
N ARG A 88 0.74 21.52 19.20
CA ARG A 88 2.05 21.71 18.57
C ARG A 88 2.98 20.53 18.82
N LYS A 89 3.01 20.03 20.07
CA LYS A 89 3.82 18.88 20.47
C LYS A 89 3.33 17.60 19.78
N LEU A 90 2.02 17.36 19.74
CA LEU A 90 1.40 16.23 19.05
C LEU A 90 1.75 16.19 17.56
N VAL A 91 1.56 17.30 16.84
CA VAL A 91 1.88 17.40 15.41
C VAL A 91 3.36 17.14 15.16
N ARG A 92 4.24 17.72 15.99
CA ARG A 92 5.70 17.50 15.86
C ARG A 92 6.09 16.05 16.11
N ILE A 93 5.55 15.43 17.16
CA ILE A 93 5.76 14.00 17.45
C ILE A 93 5.27 13.15 16.27
N GLY A 94 4.07 13.42 15.77
CA GLY A 94 3.48 12.69 14.64
C GLY A 94 4.38 12.71 13.42
N ARG A 95 4.97 13.86 13.10
CA ARG A 95 5.91 14.02 11.98
C ARG A 95 7.25 13.33 12.21
N GLN A 96 7.87 13.55 13.38
CA GLN A 96 9.20 12.98 13.67
C GLN A 96 9.16 11.45 13.81
N GLN A 97 8.06 10.91 14.34
CA GLN A 97 7.87 9.47 14.56
C GLN A 97 7.11 8.78 13.42
N ARG A 98 6.72 9.52 12.36
CA ARG A 98 5.93 9.03 11.21
C ARG A 98 4.69 8.25 11.65
N VAL A 99 3.95 8.85 12.58
CA VAL A 99 2.73 8.26 13.12
C VAL A 99 1.64 8.27 12.06
N THR A 100 1.01 7.10 11.86
CA THR A 100 -0.06 6.91 10.87
C THR A 100 -1.47 6.96 11.48
N SER A 101 -1.59 6.82 12.81
CA SER A 101 -2.88 6.81 13.52
C SER A 101 -2.71 7.04 15.02
N ILE A 102 -3.80 7.29 15.75
CA ILE A 102 -3.75 7.43 17.21
C ILE A 102 -3.28 6.16 17.93
N ALA A 103 -3.65 4.98 17.42
CA ALA A 103 -3.15 3.71 17.97
C ALA A 103 -1.64 3.53 17.73
N ASP A 104 -1.14 4.03 16.61
CA ASP A 104 0.28 4.04 16.29
C ASP A 104 1.06 5.02 17.18
N LEU A 105 0.49 6.19 17.50
CA LEU A 105 1.06 7.14 18.46
C LEU A 105 1.27 6.49 19.84
N ILE A 106 0.22 5.83 20.35
CA ILE A 106 0.26 5.18 21.67
C ILE A 106 1.20 3.97 21.63
N SER A 107 1.07 3.10 20.62
CA SER A 107 1.94 1.93 20.47
C SER A 107 3.42 2.33 20.42
N SER A 108 3.78 3.29 19.56
CA SER A 108 5.16 3.76 19.40
C SER A 108 5.73 4.36 20.68
N ARG A 109 4.95 5.19 21.40
CA ARG A 109 5.36 5.76 22.69
C ARG A 109 5.72 4.70 23.73
N TYR A 110 4.93 3.64 23.81
CA TYR A 110 5.07 2.58 24.82
C TYR A 110 5.79 1.34 24.25
N GLY A 111 6.89 1.59 23.53
CA GLY A 111 7.82 0.54 23.09
C GLY A 111 7.38 -0.25 21.87
N LYS A 112 6.61 0.37 20.95
CA LYS A 112 6.00 -0.28 19.77
C LYS A 112 5.16 -1.51 20.15
N SER A 113 4.39 -1.39 21.22
CA SER A 113 3.56 -2.48 21.75
C SER A 113 2.37 -2.80 20.85
N ASN A 114 2.38 -3.99 20.25
CA ASN A 114 1.24 -4.47 19.46
C ASN A 114 -0.05 -4.56 20.28
N LEU A 115 0.04 -5.02 21.55
CA LEU A 115 -1.11 -5.10 22.45
C LEU A 115 -1.81 -3.75 22.65
N LEU A 116 -1.04 -2.68 22.90
CA LEU A 116 -1.62 -1.34 23.02
C LEU A 116 -2.22 -0.85 21.71
N GLY A 117 -1.56 -1.12 20.58
CA GLY A 117 -2.11 -0.84 19.25
C GLY A 117 -3.48 -1.49 19.04
N VAL A 118 -3.63 -2.77 19.43
CA VAL A 118 -4.89 -3.51 19.36
C VAL A 118 -5.94 -2.91 20.30
N ILE A 119 -5.61 -2.67 21.58
CA ILE A 119 -6.54 -2.11 22.57
C ILE A 119 -7.10 -0.77 22.09
N VAL A 120 -6.24 0.16 21.68
CA VAL A 120 -6.67 1.48 21.19
C VAL A 120 -7.50 1.34 19.91
N THR A 121 -7.17 0.39 19.05
CA THR A 121 -7.95 0.12 17.83
C THR A 121 -9.35 -0.40 18.14
N LEU A 122 -9.49 -1.33 19.09
CA LEU A 122 -10.80 -1.85 19.51
C LEU A 122 -11.65 -0.77 20.17
N ILE A 123 -11.06 0.05 21.06
CA ILE A 123 -11.73 1.21 21.67
C ILE A 123 -12.21 2.14 20.56
N ALA A 124 -11.36 2.49 19.60
CA ALA A 124 -11.70 3.39 18.51
C ALA A 124 -12.84 2.87 17.62
N VAL A 125 -12.84 1.57 17.26
CA VAL A 125 -13.89 0.97 16.43
C VAL A 125 -15.23 0.97 17.17
N LEU A 126 -15.26 0.54 18.43
CA LEU A 126 -16.50 0.49 19.22
C LEU A 126 -17.01 1.87 19.57
N ALA A 127 -16.13 2.80 19.99
CA ALA A 127 -16.52 4.17 20.28
C ALA A 127 -16.98 4.94 19.03
N ALA A 128 -16.49 4.62 17.84
CA ALA A 128 -16.97 5.24 16.60
C ALA A 128 -18.34 4.69 16.14
N THR A 129 -18.76 3.52 16.62
CA THR A 129 -19.96 2.82 16.13
C THR A 129 -21.25 3.63 16.34
N PRO A 130 -21.57 4.15 17.56
CA PRO A 130 -22.76 4.98 17.75
C PRO A 130 -22.69 6.27 16.93
N TYR A 131 -21.50 6.84 16.76
CA TYR A 131 -21.31 8.07 16.00
C TYR A 131 -21.56 7.88 14.50
N ILE A 132 -21.18 6.73 13.92
CA ILE A 132 -21.49 6.37 12.54
C ILE A 132 -23.00 6.12 12.41
N ALA A 133 -23.61 5.44 13.37
CA ALA A 133 -25.07 5.23 13.41
C ALA A 133 -25.84 6.57 13.39
N LEU A 134 -25.37 7.56 14.15
CA LEU A 134 -25.90 8.92 14.15
C LEU A 134 -25.86 9.56 12.76
N GLN A 135 -24.76 9.40 12.02
CA GLN A 135 -24.67 9.95 10.66
C GLN A 135 -25.64 9.26 9.70
N LEU A 136 -25.76 7.93 9.78
CA LEU A 136 -26.73 7.17 8.98
C LEU A 136 -28.15 7.65 9.27
N GLN A 137 -28.50 7.78 10.56
CA GLN A 137 -29.79 8.32 11.00
C GLN A 137 -30.03 9.73 10.46
N SER A 138 -29.04 10.62 10.54
CA SER A 138 -29.15 12.01 10.05
C SER A 138 -29.45 12.07 8.56
N VAL A 139 -28.76 11.24 7.77
CA VAL A 139 -28.99 11.15 6.31
C VAL A 139 -30.37 10.55 6.03
N THR A 140 -30.72 9.43 6.66
CA THR A 140 -32.02 8.79 6.45
C THR A 140 -33.18 9.72 6.81
N LEU A 141 -33.09 10.45 7.93
CA LEU A 141 -34.10 11.42 8.33
C LEU A 141 -34.20 12.60 7.35
N SER A 142 -33.07 13.13 6.88
CA SER A 142 -33.08 14.25 5.93
C SER A 142 -33.67 13.86 4.57
N PHE A 143 -33.46 12.62 4.09
CA PHE A 143 -34.12 12.11 2.89
C PHE A 143 -35.63 12.00 3.07
N ASN A 144 -36.09 11.53 4.23
CA ASN A 144 -37.52 11.33 4.50
C ASN A 144 -38.31 12.66 4.50
N VAL A 145 -37.70 13.77 4.90
CA VAL A 145 -38.33 15.11 4.87
C VAL A 145 -38.75 15.53 3.46
N PHE A 146 -37.97 15.16 2.44
CA PHE A 146 -38.32 15.44 1.04
C PHE A 146 -39.20 14.35 0.42
N ALA A 147 -39.11 13.12 0.94
CA ALA A 147 -39.91 11.98 0.49
C ALA A 147 -41.41 12.13 0.76
N SER A 148 -41.76 12.66 1.94
CA SER A 148 -43.15 12.87 2.37
C SER A 148 -43.90 13.92 1.54
N ALA A 149 -43.20 14.66 0.67
CA ALA A 149 -43.78 15.67 -0.22
C ALA A 149 -44.11 15.15 -1.65
N THR A 150 -44.07 13.83 -1.87
CA THR A 150 -44.32 13.21 -3.19
C THR A 150 -45.68 12.51 -3.23
N PRO A 151 -46.56 12.75 -4.23
CA PRO A 151 -47.84 12.07 -4.35
C PRO A 151 -47.67 10.55 -4.55
N ALA A 152 -48.58 9.78 -3.95
CA ALA A 152 -48.61 8.32 -3.91
C ALA A 152 -48.44 7.67 -5.31
N GLY A 153 -47.37 6.91 -5.51
CA GLY A 153 -47.16 6.15 -6.75
C GLY A 153 -45.88 5.30 -6.76
N TRP A 154 -44.83 5.75 -6.06
CA TRP A 154 -43.66 4.92 -5.74
C TRP A 154 -43.53 4.86 -4.23
N GLY A 155 -43.98 3.76 -3.62
CA GLY A 155 -43.74 3.51 -2.20
C GLY A 155 -42.24 3.41 -1.97
N MET A 156 -41.65 4.42 -1.32
CA MET A 156 -40.25 4.31 -0.90
C MET A 156 -40.11 3.11 0.03
N PRO A 157 -38.95 2.43 0.02
CA PRO A 157 -38.63 1.51 1.10
C PRO A 157 -38.81 2.24 2.43
N GLY A 158 -39.37 1.57 3.43
CA GLY A 158 -39.53 2.14 4.77
C GLY A 158 -38.20 2.68 5.32
N GLN A 159 -38.24 3.43 6.41
CA GLN A 159 -37.06 4.09 7.01
C GLN A 159 -35.84 3.17 7.14
N GLU A 160 -36.04 1.88 7.44
CA GLU A 160 -34.98 0.87 7.48
C GLU A 160 -34.34 0.58 6.11
N GLY A 161 -35.14 0.48 5.04
CA GLY A 161 -34.63 0.22 3.70
C GLY A 161 -33.86 1.41 3.14
N THR A 162 -34.28 2.65 3.41
CA THR A 162 -33.48 3.85 3.09
C THR A 162 -32.13 3.82 3.82
N ALA A 163 -32.10 3.43 5.10
CA ALA A 163 -30.84 3.32 5.85
C ALA A 163 -29.90 2.26 5.29
N ILE A 164 -30.40 1.11 4.82
CA ILE A 164 -29.59 0.06 4.16
C ILE A 164 -28.97 0.58 2.87
N TRP A 165 -29.76 1.24 2.01
CA TRP A 165 -29.25 1.80 0.75
C TRP A 165 -28.22 2.90 0.98
N VAL A 166 -28.44 3.77 1.98
CA VAL A 166 -27.46 4.79 2.39
C VAL A 166 -26.17 4.14 2.90
N ALA A 167 -26.27 3.16 3.81
CA ALA A 167 -25.11 2.46 4.34
C ALA A 167 -24.32 1.71 3.25
N GLY A 168 -25.02 1.00 2.36
CA GLY A 168 -24.41 0.29 1.23
C GLY A 168 -23.77 1.24 0.22
N GLY A 169 -24.44 2.35 -0.11
CA GLY A 169 -23.91 3.40 -0.98
C GLY A 169 -22.65 4.05 -0.41
N LEU A 170 -22.66 4.40 0.89
CA LEU A 170 -21.49 4.94 1.59
C LEU A 170 -20.36 3.91 1.68
N ALA A 171 -20.66 2.62 1.88
CA ALA A 171 -19.65 1.56 1.93
C ALA A 171 -18.98 1.38 0.57
N LEU A 172 -19.77 1.24 -0.49
CA LEU A 172 -19.27 1.11 -1.85
C LEU A 172 -18.41 2.33 -2.22
N PHE A 173 -18.91 3.53 -1.94
CA PHE A 173 -18.21 4.77 -2.22
C PHE A 173 -16.88 4.87 -1.44
N THR A 174 -16.90 4.59 -0.14
CA THR A 174 -15.70 4.61 0.70
C THR A 174 -14.68 3.56 0.26
N ILE A 175 -15.10 2.37 -0.17
CA ILE A 175 -14.21 1.32 -0.69
C ILE A 175 -13.55 1.75 -2.00
N LEU A 176 -14.35 2.29 -2.94
CA LEU A 176 -13.85 2.73 -4.25
C LEU A 176 -12.84 3.87 -4.13
N PHE A 177 -13.03 4.75 -3.15
CA PHE A 177 -12.19 5.92 -2.93
C PHE A 177 -11.02 5.68 -1.97
N GLY A 178 -11.31 5.19 -0.76
CA GLY A 178 -10.38 5.10 0.36
C GLY A 178 -9.39 3.95 0.32
N THR A 179 -9.48 3.04 -0.66
CA THR A 179 -8.58 1.87 -0.77
C THR A 179 -7.71 1.85 -2.03
N ARG A 180 -7.67 2.95 -2.79
CA ARG A 180 -6.92 3.02 -4.06
C ARG A 180 -5.41 3.16 -3.88
N ASN A 181 -4.94 3.92 -2.89
CA ASN A 181 -3.52 4.07 -2.59
C ASN A 181 -3.16 3.30 -1.30
N LEU A 182 -2.07 2.56 -1.35
CA LEU A 182 -1.64 1.63 -0.30
C LEU A 182 -0.69 2.24 0.72
N ASP A 183 -0.06 3.35 0.35
CA ASP A 183 0.93 3.99 1.20
C ASP A 183 0.26 4.72 2.34
N ALA A 184 0.30 4.11 3.53
CA ALA A 184 -0.16 4.72 4.77
C ALA A 184 0.61 6.00 5.17
N ASN A 185 1.71 6.30 4.45
CA ASN A 185 2.54 7.49 4.62
C ASN A 185 2.31 8.57 3.55
N GLU A 186 1.45 8.33 2.54
CA GLU A 186 1.10 9.38 1.57
C GLU A 186 0.01 10.28 2.15
N GLN A 187 0.28 11.58 2.17
CA GLN A 187 -0.69 12.60 2.56
C GLN A 187 -1.81 12.65 1.54
N HIS A 188 -3.06 12.46 1.99
CA HIS A 188 -4.24 12.45 1.12
C HIS A 188 -4.65 13.87 0.78
N THR A 189 -3.81 14.59 0.03
CA THR A 189 -4.01 16.00 -0.31
C THR A 189 -5.35 16.22 -1.04
N GLY A 190 -5.79 15.27 -1.86
CA GLY A 190 -7.10 15.28 -2.51
C GLY A 190 -8.28 15.20 -1.52
N VAL A 191 -8.17 14.34 -0.50
CA VAL A 191 -9.19 14.20 0.57
C VAL A 191 -9.29 15.48 1.39
N VAL A 192 -8.16 16.04 1.80
CA VAL A 192 -8.09 17.28 2.59
C VAL A 192 -8.76 18.44 1.86
N MET A 193 -8.53 18.58 0.55
CA MET A 193 -9.18 19.61 -0.26
C MET A 193 -10.69 19.40 -0.40
N ALA A 194 -11.15 18.16 -0.58
CA ALA A 194 -12.57 17.87 -0.64
C ALA A 194 -13.27 18.32 0.65
N ILE A 195 -12.71 17.96 1.81
CA ILE A 195 -13.23 18.39 3.12
C ILE A 195 -13.25 19.93 3.23
N ALA A 196 -12.20 20.62 2.74
CA ALA A 196 -12.15 22.07 2.78
C ALA A 196 -13.25 22.73 1.92
N VAL A 197 -13.56 22.19 0.75
CA VAL A 197 -14.67 22.67 -0.10
C VAL A 197 -16.02 22.44 0.57
N GLU A 198 -16.22 21.26 1.15
CA GLU A 198 -17.42 20.95 1.92
C GLU A 198 -17.61 21.87 3.11
N ALA A 199 -16.53 22.23 3.81
CA ALA A 199 -16.55 23.17 4.93
C ALA A 199 -17.27 24.48 4.55
N VAL A 200 -16.96 25.00 3.36
CA VAL A 200 -17.56 26.22 2.81
C VAL A 200 -19.03 25.99 2.48
N VAL A 201 -19.37 24.87 1.83
CA VAL A 201 -20.76 24.54 1.50
C VAL A 201 -21.62 24.45 2.76
N LYS A 202 -21.14 23.78 3.82
CA LYS A 202 -21.82 23.68 5.12
C LYS A 202 -22.06 25.06 5.73
N LEU A 203 -21.00 25.87 5.78
CA LEU A 203 -21.08 27.19 6.39
C LEU A 203 -22.06 28.09 5.64
N VAL A 204 -21.95 28.15 4.31
CA VAL A 204 -22.86 28.94 3.46
C VAL A 204 -24.30 28.46 3.62
N ALA A 205 -24.54 27.15 3.63
CA ALA A 205 -25.88 26.59 3.78
C ALA A 205 -26.51 26.98 5.14
N LEU A 206 -25.78 26.82 6.25
CA LEU A 206 -26.31 27.12 7.57
C LEU A 206 -26.49 28.62 7.79
N LEU A 207 -25.53 29.44 7.34
CA LEU A 207 -25.66 30.90 7.39
C LEU A 207 -26.84 31.39 6.54
N ALA A 208 -27.06 30.82 5.35
CA ALA A 208 -28.19 31.20 4.51
C ALA A 208 -29.54 30.88 5.18
N VAL A 209 -29.67 29.71 5.82
CA VAL A 209 -30.87 29.37 6.60
C VAL A 209 -31.03 30.30 7.80
N GLY A 210 -29.95 30.56 8.54
CA GLY A 210 -29.96 31.48 9.67
C GLY A 210 -30.38 32.89 9.29
N ILE A 211 -29.83 33.43 8.21
CA ILE A 211 -30.19 34.74 7.65
C ILE A 211 -31.67 34.75 7.24
N PHE A 212 -32.14 33.70 6.57
CA PHE A 212 -33.55 33.58 6.22
C PHE A 212 -34.45 33.56 7.46
N VAL A 213 -34.06 32.87 8.54
CA VAL A 213 -34.85 32.83 9.77
C VAL A 213 -34.89 34.20 10.45
N VAL A 214 -33.75 34.89 10.58
CA VAL A 214 -33.67 36.15 11.33
C VAL A 214 -34.30 37.33 10.57
N TRP A 215 -34.14 37.41 9.26
CA TRP A 215 -34.61 38.55 8.45
C TRP A 215 -35.75 38.21 7.48
N GLY A 216 -35.93 36.95 7.12
CA GLY A 216 -37.00 36.50 6.22
C GLY A 216 -38.27 36.06 6.94
N ILE A 217 -38.14 35.46 8.14
CA ILE A 217 -39.27 35.05 8.97
C ILE A 217 -39.49 36.04 10.12
N ALA A 218 -38.44 36.31 10.88
CA ALA A 218 -38.48 37.32 11.93
C ALA A 218 -38.19 38.73 11.38
N SER A 219 -38.50 39.75 12.19
CA SER A 219 -38.32 41.17 11.84
C SER A 219 -36.92 41.70 12.16
N GLY A 220 -35.91 40.82 12.17
CA GLY A 220 -34.52 41.12 12.52
C GLY A 220 -34.09 40.65 13.92
N PRO A 221 -32.86 40.98 14.34
CA PRO A 221 -32.26 40.45 15.58
C PRO A 221 -33.01 40.79 16.86
N ALA A 222 -33.61 41.98 16.94
CA ALA A 222 -34.37 42.40 18.12
C ALA A 222 -35.64 41.56 18.34
N ASP A 223 -36.36 41.23 17.26
CA ASP A 223 -37.52 40.32 17.30
C ASP A 223 -37.09 38.91 17.72
N ILE A 224 -35.96 38.42 17.20
CA ILE A 224 -35.43 37.11 17.60
C ILE A 224 -35.06 37.06 19.08
N ILE A 225 -34.42 38.09 19.63
CA ILE A 225 -34.11 38.16 21.07
C ILE A 225 -35.40 38.11 21.89
N ALA A 226 -36.41 38.90 21.53
CA ALA A 226 -37.71 38.88 22.21
C ALA A 226 -38.39 37.49 22.13
N ARG A 227 -38.27 36.79 20.99
CA ARG A 227 -38.78 35.42 20.82
C ARG A 227 -37.99 34.41 21.64
N ILE A 228 -36.68 34.59 21.79
CA ILE A 228 -35.84 33.75 22.66
C ILE A 228 -36.31 33.91 24.10
N ASP A 229 -36.46 35.15 24.58
CA ASP A 229 -36.90 35.46 25.95
C ASP A 229 -38.30 34.90 26.25
N ALA A 230 -39.18 34.82 25.23
CA ALA A 230 -40.52 34.24 25.35
C ALA A 230 -40.56 32.71 25.16
N SER A 231 -39.43 32.06 24.86
CA SER A 231 -39.37 30.63 24.55
C SER A 231 -38.92 29.80 25.75
N PRO A 232 -39.24 28.47 25.78
CA PRO A 232 -38.75 27.57 26.82
C PRO A 232 -37.21 27.46 26.89
N ILE A 233 -36.49 27.94 25.86
CA ILE A 233 -35.03 27.97 25.84
C ILE A 233 -34.48 29.02 26.83
N ALA A 234 -35.23 30.09 27.11
CA ALA A 234 -34.84 31.11 28.08
C ALA A 234 -34.89 30.61 29.53
N ASP A 235 -35.79 29.67 29.83
CA ASP A 235 -35.92 29.04 31.16
C ASP A 235 -34.82 28.00 31.46
N TRP A 236 -33.78 27.93 30.63
CA TRP A 236 -32.67 27.02 30.81
C TRP A 236 -31.87 27.32 32.09
N ASP A 237 -31.69 26.29 32.92
CA ASP A 237 -30.83 26.35 34.10
C ASP A 237 -29.44 25.76 33.82
N LEU A 238 -28.40 26.50 34.20
CA LEU A 238 -27.02 26.08 34.05
C LEU A 238 -26.69 25.03 35.10
N GLN A 239 -26.59 23.76 34.68
CA GLN A 239 -26.03 22.70 35.52
C GLN A 239 -24.50 22.66 35.39
N PRO A 240 -23.71 23.16 36.37
CA PRO A 240 -22.28 23.37 36.16
C PRO A 240 -21.50 22.08 35.92
N GLY A 241 -21.86 20.99 36.62
CA GLY A 241 -21.23 19.69 36.46
C GLY A 241 -21.44 19.08 35.07
N ARG A 242 -22.67 19.16 34.55
CA ARG A 242 -23.01 18.67 33.21
C ARG A 242 -22.35 19.54 32.13
N TRP A 243 -22.40 20.85 32.27
CA TRP A 243 -21.73 21.80 31.37
C TRP A 243 -20.22 21.52 31.25
N ALA A 244 -19.54 21.38 32.39
CA ALA A 244 -18.12 21.06 32.44
C ALA A 244 -17.82 19.68 31.84
N GLY A 245 -18.65 18.67 32.14
CA GLY A 245 -18.51 17.33 31.59
C GLY A 245 -18.63 17.29 30.06
N LEU A 246 -19.64 17.93 29.49
CA LEU A 246 -19.84 18.01 28.04
C LEU A 246 -18.70 18.76 27.33
N MET A 247 -18.26 19.87 27.91
CA MET A 247 -17.14 20.64 27.39
C MET A 247 -15.83 19.85 27.41
N PHE A 248 -15.56 19.12 28.50
CA PHE A 248 -14.43 18.20 28.60
C PHE A 248 -14.50 17.10 27.55
N LEU A 249 -15.66 16.47 27.36
CA LEU A 249 -15.85 15.43 26.35
C LEU A 249 -15.63 15.93 24.93
N ALA A 250 -16.14 17.12 24.59
CA ALA A 250 -15.92 17.75 23.29
C ALA A 250 -14.43 18.11 23.07
N ALA A 251 -13.75 18.61 24.11
CA ALA A 251 -12.31 18.87 24.09
C ALA A 251 -11.48 17.57 23.94
N ALA A 252 -11.86 16.48 24.59
CA ALA A 252 -11.21 15.19 24.43
C ALA A 252 -11.44 14.63 23.01
N ALA A 253 -12.68 14.71 22.51
CA ALA A 253 -13.07 14.18 21.21
C ALA A 253 -12.31 14.83 20.04
N VAL A 254 -12.08 16.14 20.07
CA VAL A 254 -11.35 16.84 18.98
C VAL A 254 -9.92 16.31 18.80
N VAL A 255 -9.32 15.73 19.84
CA VAL A 255 -7.96 15.17 19.79
C VAL A 255 -7.99 13.64 19.62
N CYS A 256 -8.87 12.94 20.35
CA CYS A 256 -8.85 11.48 20.45
C CYS A 256 -9.66 10.77 19.36
N LEU A 257 -10.58 11.44 18.66
CA LEU A 257 -11.32 10.83 17.57
C LEU A 257 -10.36 10.44 16.43
N PRO A 258 -10.35 9.18 15.95
CA PRO A 258 -9.41 8.73 14.93
C PRO A 258 -9.39 9.59 13.66
N ARG A 259 -10.57 10.00 13.19
CA ARG A 259 -10.71 10.90 12.03
C ARG A 259 -10.12 12.29 12.28
N MET A 260 -10.31 12.83 13.49
CA MET A 260 -9.78 14.14 13.86
C MET A 260 -8.29 14.07 14.01
N PHE A 261 -7.78 13.03 14.68
CA PHE A 261 -6.35 12.77 14.81
C PHE A 261 -5.67 12.65 13.45
N GLN A 262 -6.29 11.94 12.49
CA GLN A 262 -5.80 11.85 11.11
C GLN A 262 -5.61 13.24 10.51
N VAL A 263 -6.63 14.10 10.50
CA VAL A 263 -6.54 15.42 9.87
C VAL A 263 -5.65 16.39 10.65
N LEU A 264 -5.76 16.38 11.98
CA LEU A 264 -5.05 17.28 12.89
C LEU A 264 -3.54 16.99 12.92
N VAL A 265 -3.15 15.72 13.00
CA VAL A 265 -1.75 15.29 13.24
C VAL A 265 -1.11 14.69 12.00
N VAL A 266 -1.76 13.73 11.34
CA VAL A 266 -1.15 12.94 10.26
C VAL A 266 -1.11 13.72 8.94
N GLU A 267 -2.19 14.42 8.59
CA GLU A 267 -2.31 15.19 7.34
C GLU A 267 -1.72 16.61 7.45
N ASN A 268 -1.20 17.01 8.61
CA ASN A 268 -0.56 18.31 8.78
C ASN A 268 0.84 18.33 8.11
N SER A 269 0.97 19.12 7.06
CA SER A 269 2.23 19.27 6.32
C SER A 269 3.21 20.27 6.94
N ASP A 270 2.72 21.26 7.69
CA ASP A 270 3.52 22.28 8.37
C ASP A 270 2.91 22.64 9.72
N GLU A 271 3.74 22.57 10.76
CA GLU A 271 3.38 22.89 12.15
C GLU A 271 2.90 24.34 12.28
N ARG A 272 3.37 25.25 11.41
CA ARG A 272 2.94 26.64 11.35
C ARG A 272 1.45 26.79 11.02
N HIS A 273 0.83 25.81 10.35
CA HIS A 273 -0.60 25.87 10.03
C HIS A 273 -1.48 25.87 11.29
N LEU A 274 -0.98 25.27 12.38
CA LEU A 274 -1.69 25.32 13.65
C LEU A 274 -1.91 26.77 14.09
N ALA A 275 -0.97 27.69 13.83
CA ALA A 275 -1.06 29.06 14.32
C ALA A 275 -2.27 29.78 13.70
N THR A 276 -2.51 29.57 12.42
CA THR A 276 -3.73 30.05 11.76
C THR A 276 -4.96 29.30 12.26
N ALA A 277 -4.88 27.98 12.39
CA ALA A 277 -6.00 27.16 12.87
C ALA A 277 -6.45 27.55 14.30
N SER A 278 -5.53 28.01 15.15
CA SER A 278 -5.80 28.37 16.55
C SER A 278 -6.88 29.42 16.74
N TRP A 279 -7.09 30.32 15.76
CA TRP A 279 -8.14 31.33 15.79
C TRP A 279 -9.18 31.13 14.69
N ALA A 280 -8.77 30.69 13.49
CA ALA A 280 -9.66 30.58 12.35
C ALA A 280 -10.62 29.38 12.46
N PHE A 281 -10.20 28.27 13.08
CA PHE A 281 -11.10 27.14 13.35
C PHE A 281 -12.15 27.48 14.43
N PRO A 282 -11.78 28.09 15.58
CA PRO A 282 -12.77 28.64 16.51
C PRO A 282 -13.73 29.66 15.90
N LEU A 283 -13.25 30.54 15.02
CA LEU A 283 -14.12 31.48 14.30
C LEU A 283 -15.13 30.73 13.41
N TYR A 284 -14.69 29.68 12.70
CA TYR A 284 -15.58 28.82 11.93
C TYR A 284 -16.63 28.13 12.83
N MET A 285 -16.23 27.60 14.00
CA MET A 285 -17.17 27.04 14.99
C MET A 285 -18.20 28.06 15.46
N LEU A 286 -17.77 29.29 15.76
CA LEU A 286 -18.63 30.38 16.18
C LEU A 286 -19.68 30.68 15.11
N LEU A 287 -19.26 30.86 13.86
CA LEU A 287 -20.17 31.14 12.74
C LEU A 287 -21.16 30.00 12.50
N MET A 288 -20.75 28.74 12.65
CA MET A 288 -21.65 27.58 12.58
C MET A 288 -22.66 27.57 13.74
N SER A 289 -22.28 28.03 14.94
CA SER A 289 -23.16 28.01 16.12
C SER A 289 -24.12 29.21 16.21
N LEU A 290 -23.84 30.29 15.49
CA LEU A 290 -24.48 31.61 15.64
C LEU A 290 -26.01 31.57 15.47
N PHE A 291 -26.49 30.84 14.47
CA PHE A 291 -27.92 30.81 14.14
C PHE A 291 -28.66 29.59 14.71
N VAL A 292 -28.01 28.74 15.51
CA VAL A 292 -28.63 27.52 16.05
C VAL A 292 -29.85 27.85 16.92
N VAL A 293 -29.72 28.75 17.89
CA VAL A 293 -30.83 29.18 18.76
C VAL A 293 -31.93 29.90 17.99
N PRO A 294 -31.64 30.89 17.11
CA PRO A 294 -32.67 31.50 16.26
C PRO A 294 -33.48 30.48 15.46
N ILE A 295 -32.83 29.49 14.83
CA ILE A 295 -33.51 28.43 14.08
C ILE A 295 -34.37 27.57 15.01
N ALA A 296 -33.85 27.22 16.19
CA ALA A 296 -34.57 26.40 17.17
C ALA A 296 -35.85 27.08 17.68
N VAL A 297 -35.75 28.35 18.09
CA VAL A 297 -36.89 29.12 18.64
C VAL A 297 -37.98 29.32 17.59
N VAL A 298 -37.60 29.76 16.39
CA VAL A 298 -38.59 29.93 15.31
C VAL A 298 -39.20 28.58 14.90
N GLY A 299 -38.40 27.51 14.90
CA GLY A 299 -38.87 26.16 14.66
C GLY A 299 -39.93 25.71 15.66
N LEU A 300 -39.69 25.90 16.96
CA LEU A 300 -40.63 25.57 18.03
C LEU A 300 -41.94 26.37 17.96
N GLN A 301 -41.91 27.60 17.46
CA GLN A 301 -43.10 28.45 17.33
C GLN A 301 -43.94 28.13 16.10
N VAL A 302 -43.31 27.75 14.99
CA VAL A 302 -43.98 27.62 13.67
C VAL A 302 -44.32 26.18 13.32
N MET A 303 -43.48 25.22 13.70
CA MET A 303 -43.69 23.82 13.33
C MET A 303 -44.79 23.18 14.20
N PRO A 304 -45.58 22.23 13.65
CA PRO A 304 -46.54 21.46 14.43
C PRO A 304 -45.89 20.73 15.61
N GLU A 305 -46.62 20.60 16.72
CA GLU A 305 -46.20 19.81 17.87
C GLU A 305 -45.86 18.36 17.46
N GLY A 306 -44.79 17.81 18.02
CA GLY A 306 -44.27 16.47 17.66
C GLY A 306 -43.36 16.43 16.43
N THR A 307 -43.18 17.54 15.70
CA THR A 307 -42.16 17.63 14.63
C THR A 307 -40.76 17.47 15.23
N ASN A 308 -39.91 16.66 14.62
CA ASN A 308 -38.54 16.46 15.10
C ASN A 308 -37.71 17.77 15.01
N PRO A 309 -37.27 18.34 16.15
CA PRO A 309 -36.51 19.59 16.16
C PRO A 309 -35.14 19.51 15.49
N ASP A 310 -34.57 18.31 15.37
CA ASP A 310 -33.27 18.10 14.70
C ASP A 310 -33.34 18.51 13.21
N LEU A 311 -34.53 18.54 12.63
CA LEU A 311 -34.74 18.78 11.20
C LEU A 311 -35.23 20.21 10.90
N PHE A 312 -35.33 21.10 11.90
CA PHE A 312 -35.80 22.48 11.70
C PHE A 312 -35.00 23.28 10.66
N VAL A 313 -33.70 22.99 10.51
CA VAL A 313 -32.86 23.57 9.45
C VAL A 313 -33.39 23.26 8.05
N LEU A 314 -34.11 22.15 7.88
CA LEU A 314 -34.73 21.73 6.61
C LEU A 314 -36.21 22.07 6.57
N THR A 315 -36.95 21.82 7.64
CA THR A 315 -38.42 21.93 7.64
C THR A 315 -38.90 23.38 7.66
N LEU A 316 -38.17 24.31 8.29
CA LEU A 316 -38.52 25.74 8.26
C LEU A 316 -38.51 26.31 6.84
N PRO A 317 -37.41 26.23 6.06
CA PRO A 317 -37.44 26.68 4.66
C PRO A 317 -38.53 26.00 3.83
N LEU A 318 -38.79 24.70 4.03
CA LEU A 318 -39.85 23.99 3.30
C LEU A 318 -41.24 24.49 3.65
N HIS A 319 -41.51 24.77 4.92
CA HIS A 319 -42.80 25.30 5.38
C HIS A 319 -43.12 26.65 4.73
N TYR A 320 -42.12 27.51 4.55
CA TYR A 320 -42.25 28.81 3.88
C TYR A 320 -42.06 28.75 2.36
N GLY A 321 -42.10 27.56 1.75
CA GLY A 321 -41.99 27.39 0.29
C GLY A 321 -40.60 27.63 -0.32
N GLN A 322 -39.57 27.80 0.51
CA GLN A 322 -38.17 28.05 0.10
C GLN A 322 -37.44 26.74 -0.23
N GLY A 323 -37.93 26.00 -1.21
CA GLY A 323 -37.40 24.68 -1.59
C GLY A 323 -35.93 24.69 -2.03
N GLY A 324 -35.45 25.77 -2.66
CA GLY A 324 -34.04 25.92 -3.03
C GLY A 324 -33.10 26.05 -1.83
N LEU A 325 -33.52 26.82 -0.82
CA LEU A 325 -32.77 26.98 0.44
C LEU A 325 -32.78 25.67 1.24
N ALA A 326 -33.91 24.97 1.29
CA ALA A 326 -34.00 23.63 1.88
C ALA A 326 -33.04 22.64 1.21
N MET A 327 -32.92 22.68 -0.13
CA MET A 327 -31.99 21.84 -0.88
C MET A 327 -30.53 22.17 -0.55
N LEU A 328 -30.19 23.45 -0.45
CA LEU A 328 -28.84 23.87 -0.05
C LEU A 328 -28.50 23.37 1.36
N ALA A 329 -29.42 23.50 2.30
CA ALA A 329 -29.30 22.99 3.67
C ALA A 329 -29.23 21.45 3.71
N PHE A 330 -29.98 20.77 2.85
CA PHE A 330 -29.91 19.32 2.69
C PHE A 330 -28.54 18.87 2.18
N LEU A 331 -28.01 19.51 1.13
CA LEU A 331 -26.68 19.21 0.60
C LEU A 331 -25.59 19.48 1.64
N GLY A 332 -25.70 20.56 2.42
CA GLY A 332 -24.79 20.88 3.52
C GLY A 332 -24.75 19.78 4.59
N GLY A 333 -25.90 19.34 5.09
CA GLY A 333 -25.93 18.28 6.10
C GLY A 333 -25.63 16.89 5.55
N PHE A 334 -26.06 16.56 4.32
CA PHE A 334 -25.71 15.32 3.63
C PHE A 334 -24.19 15.20 3.46
N SER A 335 -23.55 16.24 2.90
CA SER A 335 -22.09 16.35 2.79
C SER A 335 -21.39 16.15 4.14
N SER A 336 -21.95 16.76 5.18
CA SER A 336 -21.38 16.69 6.53
C SER A 336 -21.42 15.30 7.16
N ALA A 337 -22.43 14.49 6.83
CA ALA A 337 -22.51 13.10 7.25
C ALA A 337 -21.60 12.21 6.40
N THR A 338 -21.65 12.33 5.07
CA THR A 338 -20.93 11.43 4.16
C THR A 338 -19.43 11.47 4.41
N SER A 339 -18.85 12.65 4.53
CA SER A 339 -17.39 12.81 4.60
C SER A 339 -16.83 12.44 5.96
N MET A 340 -17.62 12.67 7.03
CA MET A 340 -17.28 12.13 8.34
C MET A 340 -17.22 10.60 8.31
N VAL A 341 -18.20 9.93 7.69
CA VAL A 341 -18.25 8.47 7.58
C VAL A 341 -17.07 7.94 6.76
N ILE A 342 -16.79 8.55 5.62
CA ILE A 342 -15.68 8.14 4.72
C ILE A 342 -14.34 8.21 5.47
N VAL A 343 -13.99 9.36 6.05
CA VAL A 343 -12.68 9.54 6.68
C VAL A 343 -12.55 8.72 7.96
N ALA A 344 -13.63 8.57 8.75
CA ALA A 344 -13.63 7.72 9.92
C ALA A 344 -13.42 6.24 9.54
N ALA A 345 -14.12 5.75 8.53
CA ALA A 345 -13.97 4.38 8.06
C ALA A 345 -12.56 4.12 7.50
N ILE A 346 -11.96 5.07 6.78
CA ILE A 346 -10.57 4.98 6.29
C ILE A 346 -9.57 4.94 7.47
N ALA A 347 -9.71 5.84 8.45
CA ALA A 347 -8.83 5.89 9.61
C ALA A 347 -8.91 4.59 10.42
N LEU A 348 -10.13 4.10 10.69
CA LEU A 348 -10.36 2.84 11.41
C LEU A 348 -9.86 1.62 10.62
N ALA A 349 -10.08 1.57 9.31
CA ALA A 349 -9.60 0.48 8.47
C ALA A 349 -8.07 0.41 8.41
N THR A 350 -7.40 1.57 8.41
CA THR A 350 -5.94 1.64 8.51
C THR A 350 -5.46 1.09 9.86
N MET A 351 -6.12 1.46 10.95
CA MET A 351 -5.80 0.95 12.29
C MET A 351 -6.00 -0.57 12.42
N VAL A 352 -7.15 -1.09 11.94
CA VAL A 352 -7.46 -2.53 11.95
C VAL A 352 -6.47 -3.31 11.08
N SER A 353 -6.16 -2.80 9.89
CA SER A 353 -5.18 -3.44 8.99
C SER A 353 -3.79 -3.52 9.64
N ASN A 354 -3.30 -2.42 10.22
CA ASN A 354 -1.93 -2.31 10.70
C ASN A 354 -1.70 -3.01 12.05
N HIS A 355 -2.66 -2.92 12.98
CA HIS A 355 -2.46 -3.40 14.36
C HIS A 355 -3.14 -4.72 14.66
N ILE A 356 -4.15 -5.13 13.88
CA ILE A 356 -4.87 -6.39 14.10
C ILE A 356 -4.54 -7.40 13.01
N VAL A 357 -4.83 -7.07 11.75
CA VAL A 357 -4.78 -8.05 10.65
C VAL A 357 -3.35 -8.40 10.26
N MET A 358 -2.47 -7.41 10.07
CA MET A 358 -1.10 -7.64 9.63
C MET A 358 -0.28 -8.46 10.65
N PRO A 359 -0.28 -8.15 11.96
CA PRO A 359 0.46 -8.94 12.94
C PRO A 359 -0.08 -10.36 13.09
N LEU A 360 -1.42 -10.53 13.06
CA LEU A 360 -2.04 -11.85 13.13
C LEU A 360 -1.64 -12.71 11.92
N TRP A 361 -1.70 -12.14 10.71
CA TRP A 361 -1.32 -12.85 9.50
C TRP A 361 0.16 -13.25 9.47
N LEU A 362 1.06 -12.36 9.93
CA LEU A 362 2.49 -12.68 10.08
C LEU A 362 2.74 -13.76 11.13
N SER A 363 2.01 -13.75 12.25
CA SER A 363 2.16 -14.76 13.30
C SER A 363 1.76 -16.17 12.85
N MET A 364 0.85 -16.26 11.88
CA MET A 364 0.35 -17.54 11.34
C MET A 364 1.23 -18.11 10.21
N ARG A 365 2.25 -17.40 9.73
CA ARG A 365 3.11 -17.84 8.61
C ARG A 365 4.60 -17.89 9.02
N PRO A 366 5.23 -19.08 9.00
CA PRO A 366 6.65 -19.23 9.33
C PRO A 366 7.63 -18.88 8.20
N GLN A 367 7.17 -18.58 6.97
CA GLN A 367 8.04 -18.29 5.81
C GLN A 367 7.94 -16.83 5.34
N PRO A 368 9.04 -16.25 4.81
CA PRO A 368 9.06 -14.87 4.32
C PRO A 368 8.11 -14.68 3.12
N ALA A 369 7.21 -13.72 3.24
CA ALA A 369 6.16 -13.46 2.25
C ALA A 369 6.70 -12.79 0.98
N VAL A 370 6.14 -13.18 -0.18
CA VAL A 370 6.34 -12.47 -1.45
C VAL A 370 5.62 -11.12 -1.38
N SER A 371 6.29 -10.04 -1.78
CA SER A 371 5.79 -8.64 -1.68
C SER A 371 4.36 -8.43 -2.25
N GLY A 372 3.97 -9.20 -3.28
CA GLY A 372 2.62 -9.14 -3.86
C GLY A 372 1.49 -9.60 -2.93
N ASP A 373 1.75 -10.58 -2.06
CA ASP A 373 0.73 -11.15 -1.16
C ASP A 373 0.35 -10.17 -0.05
N VAL A 374 1.34 -9.44 0.48
CA VAL A 374 1.14 -8.45 1.54
C VAL A 374 0.29 -7.29 1.05
N ARG A 375 0.59 -6.78 -0.16
CA ARG A 375 -0.16 -5.67 -0.77
C ARG A 375 -1.64 -6.04 -0.95
N ARG A 376 -1.92 -7.23 -1.48
CA ARG A 376 -3.28 -7.71 -1.70
C ARG A 376 -4.03 -7.91 -0.39
N LEU A 377 -3.36 -8.46 0.62
CA LEU A 377 -3.93 -8.66 1.95
C LEU A 377 -4.32 -7.32 2.61
N VAL A 378 -3.41 -6.33 2.61
CA VAL A 378 -3.67 -5.01 3.20
C VAL A 378 -4.87 -4.35 2.52
N LEU A 379 -4.96 -4.39 1.18
CA LEU A 379 -6.12 -3.88 0.45
C LEU A 379 -7.41 -4.58 0.83
N LEU A 380 -7.41 -5.92 0.83
CA LEU A 380 -8.60 -6.70 1.18
C LEU A 380 -9.02 -6.42 2.62
N SER A 381 -8.06 -6.38 3.55
CA SER A 381 -8.27 -6.07 4.96
C SER A 381 -8.92 -4.70 5.13
N ARG A 382 -8.42 -3.65 4.46
CA ARG A 382 -9.01 -2.31 4.52
C ARG A 382 -10.44 -2.30 3.98
N ARG A 383 -10.71 -2.96 2.84
CA ARG A 383 -12.06 -3.04 2.24
C ARG A 383 -13.06 -3.74 3.15
N LEU A 384 -12.68 -4.89 3.71
CA LEU A 384 -13.51 -5.64 4.65
C LEU A 384 -13.71 -4.85 5.96
N SER A 385 -12.69 -4.14 6.43
CA SER A 385 -12.79 -3.30 7.64
C SER A 385 -13.73 -2.13 7.43
N ILE A 386 -13.70 -1.45 6.29
CA ILE A 386 -14.66 -0.38 5.93
C ILE A 386 -16.08 -0.93 5.96
N ALA A 387 -16.32 -2.06 5.28
CA ALA A 387 -17.63 -2.71 5.26
C ALA A 387 -18.09 -3.12 6.67
N GLY A 388 -17.19 -3.69 7.47
CA GLY A 388 -17.46 -4.12 8.85
C GLY A 388 -17.81 -2.95 9.78
N VAL A 389 -17.05 -1.85 9.73
CA VAL A 389 -17.31 -0.65 10.54
C VAL A 389 -18.66 -0.02 10.20
N LEU A 390 -19.01 0.06 8.91
CA LEU A 390 -20.31 0.56 8.48
C LEU A 390 -21.46 -0.38 8.85
N ALA A 391 -21.24 -1.69 8.75
CA ALA A 391 -22.20 -2.69 9.20
C ALA A 391 -22.44 -2.62 10.71
N LEU A 392 -21.40 -2.37 11.52
CA LEU A 392 -21.53 -2.12 12.95
C LEU A 392 -22.36 -0.86 13.23
N GLY A 393 -22.10 0.25 12.53
CA GLY A 393 -22.90 1.47 12.63
C GLY A 393 -24.37 1.24 12.28
N PHE A 394 -24.65 0.51 11.21
CA PHE A 394 -26.01 0.13 10.82
C PHE A 394 -26.67 -0.81 11.85
N ALA A 395 -25.94 -1.80 12.35
CA ALA A 395 -26.43 -2.71 13.38
C ALA A 395 -26.79 -1.95 14.66
N TYR A 396 -25.96 -0.99 15.08
CA TYR A 396 -26.26 -0.12 16.21
C TYR A 396 -27.51 0.73 15.96
N TYR A 397 -27.63 1.35 14.77
CA TYR A 397 -28.82 2.12 14.39
C TYR A 397 -30.10 1.28 14.52
N ARG A 398 -30.08 0.02 14.06
CA ARG A 398 -31.21 -0.89 14.16
C ARG A 398 -31.52 -1.33 15.59
N LEU A 399 -30.49 -1.72 16.35
CA LEU A 399 -30.64 -2.24 17.71
C LEU A 399 -31.02 -1.16 18.73
N SER A 400 -30.59 0.08 18.52
CA SER A 400 -30.95 1.22 19.37
C SER A 400 -32.35 1.79 19.10
N GLY A 401 -33.10 1.21 18.16
CA GLY A 401 -34.49 1.57 17.87
C GLY A 401 -34.70 2.85 17.07
N GLY A 402 -33.64 3.46 16.52
CA GLY A 402 -33.71 4.56 15.52
C GLY A 402 -34.43 5.86 15.93
N ALA A 403 -35.02 5.94 17.13
CA ALA A 403 -35.87 7.04 17.61
C ALA A 403 -35.21 7.92 18.67
N GLY A 404 -33.98 7.60 19.10
CA GLY A 404 -33.23 8.43 20.04
C GLY A 404 -32.83 9.78 19.46
N ALA A 405 -32.81 10.83 20.29
CA ALA A 405 -32.28 12.14 19.92
C ALA A 405 -30.83 12.01 19.45
N LEU A 406 -30.50 12.61 18.29
CA LEU A 406 -29.16 12.51 17.67
C LEU A 406 -28.05 12.85 18.68
N ALA A 407 -28.25 13.87 19.52
CA ALA A 407 -27.24 14.33 20.47
C ALA A 407 -26.83 13.29 21.53
N ALA A 408 -27.78 12.50 22.03
CA ALA A 408 -27.48 11.50 23.06
C ALA A 408 -26.55 10.40 22.52
N ILE A 409 -26.75 9.98 21.28
CA ILE A 409 -25.96 8.93 20.61
C ILE A 409 -24.51 9.40 20.39
N GLY A 410 -24.33 10.67 20.01
CA GLY A 410 -23.01 11.27 19.76
C GLY A 410 -22.14 11.33 21.02
N LEU A 411 -22.75 11.66 22.16
CA LEU A 411 -22.05 11.79 23.45
C LEU A 411 -21.52 10.45 23.98
N ILE A 412 -22.24 9.34 23.77
CA ILE A 412 -21.75 7.99 24.14
C ILE A 412 -20.39 7.72 23.47
N SER A 413 -20.26 8.10 22.20
CA SER A 413 -19.03 7.94 21.42
C SER A 413 -17.90 8.79 21.96
N PHE A 414 -18.19 10.02 22.40
CA PHE A 414 -17.20 10.94 22.97
C PHE A 414 -16.60 10.40 24.27
N VAL A 415 -17.42 9.82 25.16
CA VAL A 415 -16.92 9.17 26.39
C VAL A 415 -16.00 7.99 26.05
N GLY A 416 -16.35 7.20 25.03
CA GLY A 416 -15.56 6.04 24.62
C GLY A 416 -14.16 6.42 24.11
N VAL A 417 -14.07 7.44 23.24
CA VAL A 417 -12.75 7.90 22.75
C VAL A 417 -11.96 8.69 23.79
N ALA A 418 -12.63 9.37 24.72
CA ALA A 418 -11.97 10.09 25.82
C ALA A 418 -11.11 9.17 26.70
N GLN A 419 -11.41 7.86 26.73
CA GLN A 419 -10.60 6.88 27.47
C GLN A 419 -9.14 6.81 27.01
N ILE A 420 -8.85 7.21 25.76
CA ILE A 420 -7.48 7.24 25.21
C ILE A 420 -6.67 8.41 25.80
N LEU A 421 -7.34 9.46 26.28
CA LEU A 421 -6.73 10.73 26.67
C LEU A 421 -5.66 10.61 27.78
N PRO A 422 -5.87 9.88 28.90
CA PRO A 422 -4.86 9.80 29.97
C PRO A 422 -3.55 9.19 29.49
N ALA A 423 -3.63 8.06 28.76
CA ALA A 423 -2.46 7.39 28.21
C ALA A 423 -1.75 8.24 27.14
N MET A 424 -2.50 9.03 26.36
CA MET A 424 -1.94 9.97 25.38
C MET A 424 -1.20 11.13 26.06
N LEU A 425 -1.84 11.82 27.00
CA LEU A 425 -1.24 12.94 27.72
C LEU A 425 -0.02 12.50 28.55
N GLY A 426 -0.14 11.38 29.27
CA GLY A 426 0.99 10.77 29.98
C GLY A 426 2.12 10.41 29.02
N GLY A 427 1.81 9.90 27.83
CA GLY A 427 2.80 9.62 26.80
C GLY A 427 3.59 10.86 26.34
N ILE A 428 2.91 12.02 26.23
CA ILE A 428 3.50 13.27 25.72
C ILE A 428 4.30 14.03 26.79
N PHE A 429 3.90 13.94 28.07
CA PHE A 429 4.45 14.77 29.14
C PHE A 429 5.25 14.00 30.19
N TRP A 430 4.99 12.70 30.38
CA TRP A 430 5.61 11.92 31.45
C TRP A 430 6.60 10.91 30.89
N ARG A 431 7.90 11.15 31.13
CA ARG A 431 8.99 10.28 30.65
C ARG A 431 8.90 8.86 31.23
N GLY A 432 8.54 8.77 32.52
CA GLY A 432 8.42 7.51 33.26
C GLY A 432 7.13 6.72 33.03
N ALA A 433 6.18 7.22 32.24
CA ALA A 433 4.95 6.48 31.95
C ALA A 433 5.25 5.14 31.27
N THR A 434 4.63 4.05 31.74
CA THR A 434 4.94 2.69 31.29
C THR A 434 3.83 2.08 30.46
N ARG A 435 4.19 1.06 29.66
CA ARG A 435 3.23 0.26 28.91
C ARG A 435 2.19 -0.41 29.82
N VAL A 436 2.61 -0.89 30.98
CA VAL A 436 1.71 -1.58 31.93
C VAL A 436 0.65 -0.61 32.47
N GLY A 437 1.05 0.60 32.86
CA GLY A 437 0.11 1.64 33.24
C GLY A 437 -0.89 1.94 32.12
N ALA A 438 -0.40 2.12 30.89
CA ALA A 438 -1.27 2.38 29.73
C ALA A 438 -2.31 1.27 29.50
N VAL A 439 -1.91 -0.01 29.57
CA VAL A 439 -2.82 -1.16 29.39
C VAL A 439 -3.88 -1.19 30.50
N LEU A 440 -3.49 -0.99 31.76
CA LEU A 440 -4.42 -1.00 32.89
C LEU A 440 -5.43 0.15 32.81
N GLY A 441 -4.96 1.37 32.55
CA GLY A 441 -5.83 2.55 32.43
C GLY A 441 -6.83 2.41 31.29
N LEU A 442 -6.35 2.08 30.09
CA LEU A 442 -7.21 1.89 28.91
C LEU A 442 -8.20 0.74 29.11
N GLY A 443 -7.76 -0.39 29.67
CA GLY A 443 -8.61 -1.56 29.91
C GLY A 443 -9.73 -1.27 30.92
N ILE A 444 -9.41 -0.64 32.05
CA ILE A 444 -10.39 -0.29 33.08
C ILE A 444 -11.37 0.78 32.56
N GLY A 445 -10.86 1.85 31.95
CA GLY A 445 -11.70 2.91 31.38
C GLY A 445 -12.66 2.40 30.31
N PHE A 446 -12.14 1.59 29.38
CA PHE A 446 -12.94 0.98 28.32
C PHE A 446 -13.99 0.02 28.88
N GLY A 447 -13.61 -0.85 29.83
CA GLY A 447 -14.54 -1.78 30.48
C GLY A 447 -15.67 -1.07 31.21
N LEU A 448 -15.36 0.00 31.96
CA LEU A 448 -16.34 0.82 32.65
C LEU A 448 -17.26 1.54 31.68
N TRP A 449 -16.74 2.21 30.65
CA TRP A 449 -17.57 2.87 29.64
C TRP A 449 -18.51 1.88 28.93
N CYS A 450 -18.00 0.70 28.57
CA CYS A 450 -18.80 -0.38 27.99
C CYS A 450 -19.97 -0.74 28.92
N TYR A 451 -19.66 -0.91 30.20
CA TYR A 451 -20.60 -1.35 31.23
C TYR A 451 -21.65 -0.30 31.59
N THR A 452 -21.23 0.94 31.84
CA THR A 452 -22.07 2.00 32.41
C THR A 452 -22.85 2.78 31.36
N LEU A 453 -22.43 2.77 30.09
CA LEU A 453 -22.99 3.65 29.07
C LEU A 453 -23.27 2.97 27.72
N PHE A 454 -22.30 2.26 27.13
CA PHE A 454 -22.46 1.68 25.79
C PHE A 454 -23.43 0.47 25.75
N LEU A 455 -23.35 -0.44 26.72
CA LEU A 455 -24.28 -1.58 26.76
C LEU A 455 -25.71 -1.15 27.18
N PRO A 456 -25.89 -0.27 28.19
CA PRO A 456 -27.21 0.27 28.51
C PRO A 456 -27.92 1.00 27.36
N SER A 457 -27.19 1.53 26.37
CA SER A 457 -27.79 2.27 25.26
C SER A 457 -28.58 1.39 24.29
N PHE A 458 -28.45 0.06 24.36
CA PHE A 458 -29.29 -0.89 23.63
C PHE A 458 -30.59 -1.23 24.36
N GLY A 459 -30.80 -0.69 25.57
CA GLY A 459 -31.97 -0.99 26.40
C GLY A 459 -31.99 -2.44 26.89
N GLU A 460 -33.20 -2.94 27.15
CA GLU A 460 -33.44 -4.28 27.70
C GLU A 460 -32.98 -5.43 26.79
N ALA A 461 -32.70 -5.14 25.52
CA ALA A 461 -32.22 -6.14 24.56
C ALA A 461 -30.86 -6.72 24.94
N VAL A 462 -30.03 -5.97 25.68
CA VAL A 462 -28.66 -6.39 26.05
C VAL A 462 -28.47 -6.41 27.56
N ILE A 463 -28.97 -5.42 28.29
CA ILE A 463 -28.91 -5.40 29.76
C ILE A 463 -30.33 -5.55 30.32
N PRO A 464 -30.65 -6.66 31.01
CA PRO A 464 -31.96 -6.84 31.63
C PRO A 464 -32.26 -5.72 32.61
N ALA A 465 -33.52 -5.27 32.67
CA ALA A 465 -33.97 -4.22 33.59
C ALA A 465 -33.56 -4.47 35.06
N ARG A 466 -33.60 -5.74 35.48
CA ARG A 466 -33.13 -6.17 36.82
C ARG A 466 -31.67 -5.81 37.08
N MET A 467 -30.79 -5.97 36.09
CA MET A 467 -29.37 -5.66 36.24
C MET A 467 -29.11 -4.15 36.33
N LEU A 468 -29.92 -3.33 35.65
CA LEU A 468 -29.90 -1.87 35.82
C LEU A 468 -30.40 -1.43 37.21
N ALA A 469 -31.44 -2.10 37.71
CA ALA A 469 -32.08 -1.79 38.99
C ALA A 469 -31.30 -2.29 40.23
N GLU A 470 -30.79 -3.53 40.20
CA GLU A 470 -30.19 -4.20 41.36
C GLU A 470 -28.68 -4.39 41.23
N GLY A 471 -28.12 -4.18 40.03
CA GLY A 471 -26.74 -4.54 39.72
C GLY A 471 -26.57 -6.03 39.41
N PRO A 472 -25.37 -6.44 38.95
CA PRO A 472 -25.03 -7.82 38.64
C PRO A 472 -25.08 -8.65 39.93
N PHE A 473 -25.69 -9.83 39.85
CA PHE A 473 -25.86 -10.74 40.98
C PHE A 473 -26.59 -10.14 42.20
N GLY A 474 -27.34 -9.04 42.02
CA GLY A 474 -28.03 -8.33 43.11
C GLY A 474 -27.13 -7.40 43.93
N ILE A 475 -25.91 -7.12 43.47
CA ILE A 475 -24.98 -6.22 44.16
C ILE A 475 -25.27 -4.77 43.74
N GLY A 476 -25.98 -4.03 44.60
CA GLY A 476 -26.42 -2.65 44.31
C GLY A 476 -25.29 -1.65 44.03
N TRP A 477 -24.09 -1.86 44.58
CA TRP A 477 -22.91 -1.03 44.31
C TRP A 477 -22.38 -1.13 42.88
N LEU A 478 -22.74 -2.21 42.18
CA LEU A 478 -22.30 -2.45 40.81
C LEU A 478 -23.37 -2.04 39.80
N ARG A 479 -24.38 -1.24 40.18
CA ARG A 479 -25.39 -0.75 39.23
C ARG A 479 -24.73 0.10 38.13
N PRO A 480 -25.00 -0.16 36.83
CA PRO A 480 -24.37 0.55 35.72
C PRO A 480 -24.50 2.08 35.76
N GLN A 481 -25.65 2.59 36.22
CA GLN A 481 -25.95 4.03 36.26
C GLN A 481 -25.85 4.62 37.69
N ALA A 482 -25.45 3.81 38.67
CA ALA A 482 -25.32 4.21 40.07
C ALA A 482 -24.16 3.44 40.73
N LEU A 483 -23.00 3.38 40.05
CA LEU A 483 -21.79 2.74 40.58
C LEU A 483 -21.43 3.32 41.94
N PHE A 484 -21.02 2.43 42.83
CA PHE A 484 -20.69 2.71 44.23
C PHE A 484 -21.84 3.33 45.03
N GLY A 485 -23.09 3.16 44.57
CA GLY A 485 -24.28 3.69 45.24
C GLY A 485 -24.50 5.19 45.08
N VAL A 486 -23.80 5.83 44.13
CA VAL A 486 -23.99 7.26 43.84
C VAL A 486 -25.21 7.43 42.95
N GLU A 487 -26.34 7.81 43.57
CA GLU A 487 -27.61 8.08 42.88
C GLU A 487 -27.78 9.58 42.57
N GLY A 488 -28.65 9.90 41.59
CA GLY A 488 -29.01 11.29 41.26
C GLY A 488 -28.06 12.02 40.30
N MET A 489 -26.94 11.41 39.90
CA MET A 489 -26.11 11.94 38.82
C MET A 489 -26.69 11.61 37.44
N ASP A 490 -26.56 12.53 36.49
CA ASP A 490 -26.84 12.27 35.09
C ASP A 490 -26.02 11.04 34.59
N PRO A 491 -26.62 10.06 33.89
CA PRO A 491 -25.94 8.83 33.49
C PRO A 491 -24.69 9.03 32.63
N LEU A 492 -24.68 10.05 31.76
CA LEU A 492 -23.52 10.38 30.93
C LEU A 492 -22.39 10.93 31.81
N LEU A 493 -22.71 11.84 32.74
CA LEU A 493 -21.72 12.41 33.65
C LEU A 493 -21.17 11.36 34.61
N HIS A 494 -22.05 10.49 35.13
CA HIS A 494 -21.68 9.36 35.98
C HIS A 494 -20.68 8.42 35.29
N ALA A 495 -21.00 8.00 34.06
CA ALA A 495 -20.13 7.16 33.26
C ALA A 495 -18.79 7.86 32.95
N THR A 496 -18.84 9.14 32.58
CA THR A 496 -17.63 9.93 32.27
C THR A 496 -16.73 10.05 33.49
N PHE A 497 -17.27 10.40 34.64
CA PHE A 497 -16.53 10.59 35.88
C PHE A 497 -15.83 9.29 36.31
N TRP A 498 -16.58 8.20 36.50
CA TRP A 498 -16.01 6.95 37.01
C TRP A 498 -15.04 6.29 36.03
N SER A 499 -15.38 6.24 34.74
CA SER A 499 -14.48 5.66 33.74
C SER A 499 -13.17 6.45 33.64
N MET A 500 -13.21 7.78 33.59
CA MET A 500 -12.02 8.61 33.45
C MET A 500 -11.16 8.64 34.72
N VAL A 501 -11.77 8.72 35.91
CA VAL A 501 -11.06 8.74 37.18
C VAL A 501 -10.35 7.41 37.39
N LEU A 502 -11.04 6.28 37.26
CA LEU A 502 -10.44 4.96 37.47
C LEU A 502 -9.42 4.60 36.37
N ASN A 503 -9.66 5.02 35.12
CA ASN A 503 -8.67 4.95 34.05
C ASN A 503 -7.39 5.71 34.41
N SER A 504 -7.51 6.98 34.80
CA SER A 504 -6.36 7.83 35.12
C SER A 504 -5.61 7.32 36.35
N ILE A 505 -6.31 6.88 37.40
CA ILE A 505 -5.70 6.29 38.60
C ILE A 505 -4.95 5.01 38.24
N ALA A 506 -5.57 4.09 37.50
CA ALA A 506 -4.93 2.85 37.10
C ALA A 506 -3.71 3.09 36.19
N PHE A 507 -3.80 4.06 35.28
CA PHE A 507 -2.69 4.50 34.45
C PHE A 507 -1.51 5.02 35.28
N CYS A 508 -1.79 5.92 36.24
CA CYS A 508 -0.77 6.50 37.11
C CYS A 508 -0.16 5.46 38.04
N LEU A 509 -0.97 4.68 38.76
CA LEU A 509 -0.50 3.63 39.67
C LEU A 509 0.31 2.58 38.92
N GLY A 510 -0.19 2.08 37.79
CA GLY A 510 0.55 1.10 36.98
C GLY A 510 1.88 1.68 36.48
N SER A 511 1.94 2.96 36.12
CA SER A 511 3.18 3.61 35.68
C SER A 511 4.17 3.91 36.80
N VAL A 512 3.71 4.19 38.03
CA VAL A 512 4.58 4.41 39.19
C VAL A 512 5.10 3.10 39.76
N LEU A 513 4.26 2.05 39.76
CA LEU A 513 4.58 0.75 40.35
C LEU A 513 5.42 -0.14 39.42
N THR A 514 5.59 0.25 38.15
CA THR A 514 6.40 -0.52 37.19
C THR A 514 7.50 0.35 36.60
N PHE A 515 8.56 -0.29 36.11
CA PHE A 515 9.68 0.41 35.51
C PHE A 515 9.65 0.27 33.97
N PRO A 516 9.82 1.36 33.19
CA PRO A 516 9.79 1.29 31.74
C PRO A 516 11.01 0.52 31.19
N GLY A 517 10.76 -0.38 30.23
CA GLY A 517 11.83 -1.11 29.55
C GLY A 517 12.75 -0.20 28.73
N PRO A 518 13.92 -0.69 28.25
CA PRO A 518 14.89 0.13 27.52
C PRO A 518 14.32 0.86 26.29
N VAL A 519 13.54 0.16 25.46
CA VAL A 519 12.89 0.73 24.27
C VAL A 519 11.82 1.76 24.66
N GLU A 520 11.06 1.49 25.73
CA GLU A 520 10.05 2.42 26.26
C GLU A 520 10.69 3.72 26.79
N ARG A 521 11.85 3.63 27.45
CA ARG A 521 12.63 4.78 27.92
C ARG A 521 13.14 5.63 26.76
N ALA A 522 13.71 4.99 25.74
CA ALA A 522 14.21 5.69 24.55
C ALA A 522 13.09 6.43 23.82
N GLN A 523 11.93 5.78 23.63
CA GLN A 523 10.75 6.39 23.04
C GLN A 523 10.17 7.50 23.93
N GLY A 524 10.12 7.30 25.24
CA GLY A 524 9.64 8.32 26.18
C GLY A 524 10.50 9.58 26.20
N ALA A 525 11.82 9.44 26.12
CA ALA A 525 12.71 10.58 25.95
C ALA A 525 12.48 11.29 24.60
N ALA A 526 12.30 10.54 23.51
CA ALA A 526 12.05 11.10 22.18
C ALA A 526 10.73 11.90 22.10
N PHE A 527 9.67 11.40 22.74
CA PHE A 527 8.37 12.07 22.77
C PHE A 527 8.38 13.31 23.68
N VAL A 528 8.94 13.20 24.88
CA VAL A 528 8.92 14.30 25.84
C VAL A 528 9.83 15.44 25.40
N ASN A 529 11.02 15.13 24.86
CA ASN A 529 12.04 16.11 24.50
C ASN A 529 12.04 16.46 22.99
N VAL A 530 10.90 16.29 22.32
CA VAL A 530 10.73 16.50 20.86
C VAL A 530 11.14 17.91 20.38
N PHE A 531 11.08 18.91 21.27
CA PHE A 531 11.50 20.30 20.97
C PHE A 531 13.01 20.51 21.09
N GLU A 532 13.69 19.79 21.98
CA GLU A 532 15.13 19.94 22.23
C GLU A 532 15.97 19.34 21.09
N ARG A 533 15.47 18.27 20.45
CA ARG A 533 16.17 17.58 19.36
C ARG A 533 16.01 18.25 17.98
N GLY A 534 15.12 19.24 17.87
CA GLY A 534 14.79 19.91 16.60
C GLY A 534 15.55 21.22 16.35
N GLY A 535 16.47 21.62 17.23
CA GLY A 535 17.22 22.88 17.15
C GLY A 535 18.52 22.83 16.35
N SER A 536 18.96 21.66 15.86
CA SER A 536 20.24 21.51 15.18
C SER A 536 20.18 21.91 13.70
N GLY A 537 19.95 23.20 13.46
CA GLY A 537 20.54 23.90 12.31
C GLY A 537 21.99 24.27 12.65
N PRO A 538 22.89 24.40 11.65
CA PRO A 538 24.31 24.61 11.87
C PRO A 538 24.61 26.06 12.28
N GLN A 539 24.39 26.43 13.55
CA GLN A 539 25.02 27.60 14.20
C GLN A 539 24.67 27.65 15.69
N GLY A 540 25.68 27.61 16.54
CA GLY A 540 25.50 27.80 18.00
C GLY A 540 26.64 27.32 18.88
N TRP A 541 27.85 27.08 18.36
CA TRP A 541 29.05 26.89 19.17
C TRP A 541 29.55 28.28 19.62
N ALA A 542 28.93 28.83 20.66
CA ALA A 542 29.39 30.10 21.21
C ALA A 542 29.35 30.06 22.75
N GLN A 543 30.56 30.12 23.32
CA GLN A 543 30.90 30.53 24.70
C GLN A 543 31.04 29.46 25.79
N GLY A 544 31.32 28.20 25.44
CA GLY A 544 32.06 27.29 26.33
C GLY A 544 33.52 27.23 25.89
N LYS A 545 34.43 27.94 26.57
CA LYS A 545 35.88 27.85 26.31
C LYS A 545 36.38 26.46 26.73
N ALA A 546 36.41 25.50 25.80
CA ALA A 546 37.37 24.41 25.92
C ALA A 546 38.75 25.03 25.67
N GLU A 547 39.65 25.01 26.65
CA GLU A 547 41.01 25.52 26.43
C GLU A 547 41.75 24.57 25.49
N ALA A 548 42.57 25.12 24.57
CA ALA A 548 43.24 24.32 23.54
C ALA A 548 44.14 23.21 24.14
N GLU A 549 44.55 23.38 25.39
CA GLU A 549 45.29 22.42 26.19
C GLU A 549 44.49 21.15 26.46
N ASP A 550 43.22 21.27 26.85
CA ASP A 550 42.36 20.11 27.14
C ASP A 550 42.09 19.27 25.88
N LEU A 551 41.87 19.96 24.76
CA LEU A 551 41.69 19.31 23.45
C LEU A 551 42.98 18.59 23.01
N LEU A 552 44.15 19.15 23.32
CA LEU A 552 45.43 18.53 22.99
C LEU A 552 45.65 17.26 23.81
N VAL A 553 45.40 17.30 25.13
CA VAL A 553 45.56 16.13 26.01
C VAL A 553 44.63 14.98 25.58
N MET A 554 43.39 15.29 25.21
CA MET A 554 42.46 14.29 24.66
C MET A 554 42.98 13.73 23.34
N ALA A 555 43.40 14.60 22.41
CA ALA A 555 43.88 14.20 21.11
C ALA A 555 45.12 13.30 21.21
N GLN A 556 46.05 13.60 22.13
CA GLN A 556 47.24 12.80 22.37
C GLN A 556 46.90 11.39 22.89
N ARG A 557 45.88 11.27 23.75
CA ARG A 557 45.43 9.96 24.26
C ARG A 557 44.80 9.07 23.18
N ILE A 558 44.21 9.66 22.14
CA ILE A 558 43.46 8.92 21.12
C ILE A 558 44.27 8.71 19.84
N LEU A 559 44.96 9.75 19.37
CA LEU A 559 45.72 9.75 18.11
C LEU A 559 47.22 9.44 18.31
N GLY A 560 47.70 9.46 19.55
CA GLY A 560 49.12 9.43 19.88
C GLY A 560 49.74 10.82 20.00
N GLU A 561 50.90 10.92 20.67
CA GLU A 561 51.53 12.19 21.04
C GLU A 561 52.01 13.00 19.82
N GLU A 562 52.80 12.39 18.93
CA GLU A 562 53.35 13.05 17.74
C GLU A 562 52.27 13.50 16.74
N PRO A 563 51.27 12.66 16.35
CA PRO A 563 50.25 13.06 15.38
C PRO A 563 49.33 14.18 15.90
N ALA A 564 49.00 14.15 17.19
CA ALA A 564 48.20 15.19 17.82
C ALA A 564 48.96 16.51 17.90
N LEU A 565 50.22 16.50 18.33
CA LEU A 565 51.04 17.71 18.42
C LEU A 565 51.27 18.34 17.04
N ALA A 566 51.51 17.53 16.01
CA ALA A 566 51.69 17.99 14.63
C ALA A 566 50.42 18.69 14.07
N LEU A 567 49.23 18.15 14.37
CA LEU A 567 47.96 18.75 13.96
C LEU A 567 47.74 20.12 14.62
N PHE A 568 47.99 20.21 15.93
CA PHE A 568 47.82 21.46 16.68
C PHE A 568 48.86 22.52 16.29
N GLN A 569 50.12 22.12 16.04
CA GLN A 569 51.15 23.02 15.56
C GLN A 569 50.89 23.53 14.13
N ALA A 570 50.41 22.67 13.24
CA ALA A 570 50.06 23.06 11.87
C ALA A 570 48.95 24.11 11.88
N GLU A 571 47.93 23.94 12.74
CA GLU A 571 46.87 24.91 12.91
C GLU A 571 47.37 26.20 13.57
N ALA A 572 48.20 26.12 14.61
CA ALA A 572 48.75 27.30 15.28
C ALA A 572 49.59 28.16 14.30
N ARG A 573 50.38 27.52 13.43
CA ARG A 573 51.12 28.20 12.35
C ARG A 573 50.20 28.80 11.30
N ALA A 574 49.13 28.09 10.90
CA ALA A 574 48.13 28.62 9.98
C ALA A 574 47.40 29.85 10.54
N GLN A 575 47.27 29.94 11.87
CA GLN A 575 46.74 31.10 12.58
C GLN A 575 47.79 32.19 12.87
N GLY A 576 49.04 32.02 12.41
CA GLY A 576 50.12 33.00 12.58
C GLY A 576 50.71 33.07 14.00
N LYS A 577 50.50 32.05 14.84
CA LYS A 577 51.01 32.01 16.21
C LYS A 577 52.40 31.40 16.28
N ALA A 578 53.24 31.94 17.17
CA ALA A 578 54.59 31.42 17.45
C ALA A 578 54.59 30.21 18.41
N GLY A 579 53.49 29.98 19.14
CA GLY A 579 53.32 28.86 20.08
C GLY A 579 52.80 27.58 19.41
N TYR A 580 52.69 26.50 20.20
CA TYR A 580 52.23 25.18 19.72
C TYR A 580 50.71 24.95 19.87
N LEU A 581 49.97 25.89 20.47
CA LEU A 581 48.53 25.78 20.69
C LEU A 581 47.74 26.78 19.80
N PRO A 582 46.78 26.30 19.00
CA PRO A 582 45.88 27.15 18.22
C PRO A 582 44.75 27.72 19.08
N ASP A 583 44.07 28.78 18.61
CA ASP A 583 42.74 29.10 19.13
C ASP A 583 41.75 28.02 18.68
N PRO A 584 40.86 27.54 19.57
CA PRO A 584 39.87 26.49 19.27
C PRO A 584 38.69 27.06 18.49
N VAL A 585 38.97 27.58 17.30
CA VAL A 585 37.95 28.06 16.37
C VAL A 585 37.12 26.88 15.83
N PRO A 586 35.81 27.06 15.54
CA PRO A 586 34.94 25.97 15.13
C PRO A 586 35.47 25.12 13.96
N ALA A 587 36.15 25.76 13.00
CA ALA A 587 36.76 25.07 11.85
C ALA A 587 37.89 24.10 12.26
N PHE A 588 38.65 24.44 13.31
CA PHE A 588 39.68 23.55 13.85
C PHE A 588 39.04 22.41 14.64
N VAL A 589 38.03 22.70 15.47
CA VAL A 589 37.34 21.66 16.25
C VAL A 589 36.66 20.63 15.35
N GLU A 590 36.05 21.05 14.24
CA GLU A 590 35.46 20.14 13.25
C GLU A 590 36.51 19.27 12.54
N ARG A 591 37.69 19.83 12.27
CA ARG A 591 38.84 19.07 11.74
C ARG A 591 39.35 18.05 12.75
N LEU A 592 39.48 18.46 14.00
CA LEU A 592 39.89 17.59 15.10
C LEU A 592 38.87 16.46 15.31
N GLU A 593 37.58 16.78 15.30
CA GLU A 593 36.47 15.83 15.40
C GLU A 593 36.52 14.81 14.27
N ARG A 594 36.68 15.26 13.01
CA ARG A 594 36.84 14.36 11.86
C ARG A 594 38.08 13.47 11.99
N ARG A 595 39.16 13.98 12.58
CA ARG A 595 40.39 13.19 12.77
C ARG A 595 40.22 12.14 13.86
N LEU A 596 39.59 12.50 14.97
CA LEU A 596 39.25 11.59 16.06
C LEU A 596 38.19 10.56 15.64
N ALA A 597 37.23 10.95 14.81
CA ALA A 597 36.20 10.07 14.27
C ALA A 597 36.79 8.89 13.49
N GLY A 598 37.96 9.08 12.86
CA GLY A 598 38.69 8.00 12.19
C GLY A 598 39.20 6.90 13.13
N SER A 599 39.32 7.19 14.43
CA SER A 599 39.83 6.26 15.45
C SER A 599 38.75 5.76 16.40
N VAL A 600 37.80 6.60 16.82
CA VAL A 600 36.77 6.28 17.82
C VAL A 600 35.33 6.33 17.30
N GLY A 601 35.14 6.69 16.02
CA GLY A 601 33.82 6.89 15.40
C GLY A 601 33.27 8.30 15.60
N ALA A 602 32.47 8.77 14.63
CA ALA A 602 32.00 10.17 14.58
C ALA A 602 31.15 10.58 15.79
N ALA A 603 30.24 9.72 16.24
CA ALA A 603 29.40 10.00 17.41
C ALA A 603 30.21 10.09 18.71
N THR A 604 31.21 9.23 18.87
CA THR A 604 32.11 9.22 20.04
C THR A 604 33.05 10.41 20.04
N ALA A 605 33.65 10.76 18.90
CA ALA A 605 34.48 11.95 18.74
C ALA A 605 33.70 13.23 19.05
N HIS A 606 32.47 13.33 18.56
CA HIS A 606 31.55 14.42 18.87
C HIS A 606 31.23 14.51 20.36
N ALA A 607 30.91 13.37 20.99
CA ALA A 607 30.59 13.29 22.42
C ALA A 607 31.78 13.68 23.32
N MET A 608 33.01 13.27 22.97
CA MET A 608 34.21 13.59 23.73
C MET A 608 34.57 15.08 23.63
N ILE A 609 34.52 15.67 22.43
CA ILE A 609 34.77 17.11 22.23
C ILE A 609 33.71 17.96 22.93
N SER A 610 32.44 17.55 22.85
CA SER A 610 31.34 18.24 23.55
C SER A 610 31.43 18.11 25.08
N GLN A 611 32.01 17.02 25.61
CA GLN A 611 32.27 16.84 27.04
C GLN A 611 33.26 17.88 27.61
N LEU A 612 34.35 18.16 26.89
CA LEU A 612 35.32 19.20 27.26
C LEU A 612 34.75 20.62 27.11
N ALA A 613 33.75 20.80 26.23
CA ALA A 613 33.11 22.09 26.00
C ALA A 613 32.04 22.46 27.06
N GLY A 614 31.63 21.54 27.96
CA GLY A 614 30.81 21.89 29.12
C GLY A 614 29.90 20.78 29.71
N ARG A 615 30.38 20.16 30.80
CA ARG A 615 29.68 19.50 31.94
C ARG A 615 28.45 18.61 31.65
N ALA A 616 28.68 17.29 31.59
CA ALA A 616 27.81 16.28 32.21
C ALA A 616 28.68 15.11 32.72
N ALA A 617 28.60 14.80 34.02
CA ALA A 617 29.27 13.64 34.60
C ALA A 617 28.50 12.37 34.19
N VAL A 618 29.14 11.52 33.40
CA VAL A 618 28.61 10.24 32.94
C VAL A 618 29.02 9.18 33.98
N SER A 619 28.05 8.42 34.50
CA SER A 619 28.30 7.41 35.53
C SER A 619 29.07 6.20 34.96
N VAL A 620 29.76 5.44 35.82
CA VAL A 620 30.44 4.18 35.41
C VAL A 620 29.45 3.19 34.78
N GLU A 621 28.17 3.26 35.17
CA GLU A 621 27.08 2.47 34.57
C GLU A 621 26.74 2.92 33.15
N ASP A 622 26.81 4.22 32.83
CA ASP A 622 26.65 4.73 31.47
C ASP A 622 27.84 4.36 30.58
N LEU A 623 29.07 4.33 31.12
CA LEU A 623 30.25 3.86 30.39
C LEU A 623 30.19 2.35 30.09
N MET A 624 29.70 1.55 31.03
CA MET A 624 29.48 0.11 30.83
C MET A 624 28.30 -0.16 29.88
N ALA A 625 27.26 0.69 29.92
CA ALA A 625 26.15 0.64 28.98
C ALA A 625 26.60 0.99 27.56
N VAL A 626 27.43 2.04 27.39
CA VAL A 626 28.01 2.41 26.08
C VAL A 626 29.01 1.36 25.60
N ALA A 627 29.81 0.74 26.46
CA ALA A 627 30.72 -0.33 26.06
C ALA A 627 29.95 -1.57 25.57
N ASN A 628 28.87 -1.96 26.27
CA ASN A 628 27.99 -3.04 25.82
C ASN A 628 27.18 -2.66 24.57
N GLU A 629 26.71 -1.43 24.47
CA GLU A 629 26.02 -0.92 23.28
C GLU A 629 26.98 -0.83 22.09
N THR A 630 28.26 -0.49 22.30
CA THR A 630 29.29 -0.46 21.26
C THR A 630 29.63 -1.88 20.82
N ALA A 631 29.76 -2.84 21.74
CA ALA A 631 29.96 -4.25 21.41
C ALA A 631 28.75 -4.81 20.62
N GLN A 632 27.52 -4.47 21.04
CA GLN A 632 26.29 -4.86 20.34
C GLN A 632 26.14 -4.15 18.99
N ILE A 633 26.52 -2.87 18.87
CA ILE A 633 26.51 -2.13 17.61
C ILE A 633 27.58 -2.67 16.68
N MET A 634 28.76 -3.06 17.16
CA MET A 634 29.79 -3.70 16.34
C MET A 634 29.34 -5.08 15.84
N GLU A 635 28.72 -5.89 16.71
CA GLU A 635 28.15 -7.17 16.30
C GLU A 635 26.98 -6.98 15.31
N TYR A 636 26.12 -5.99 15.56
CA TYR A 636 25.00 -5.65 14.68
C TYR A 636 25.47 -5.03 13.36
N SER A 637 26.51 -4.21 13.36
CA SER A 637 27.13 -3.61 12.17
C SER A 637 27.83 -4.68 11.34
N ALA A 638 28.59 -5.59 11.97
CA ALA A 638 29.19 -6.73 11.28
C ALA A 638 28.11 -7.64 10.67
N ARG A 639 26.99 -7.85 11.38
CA ARG A 639 25.83 -8.60 10.87
C ARG A 639 25.11 -7.87 9.74
N LEU A 640 24.96 -6.55 9.82
CA LEU A 640 24.39 -5.71 8.77
C LEU A 640 25.28 -5.67 7.53
N GLU A 641 26.60 -5.57 7.69
CA GLU A 641 27.56 -5.63 6.59
C GLU A 641 27.55 -7.00 5.91
N ALA A 642 27.50 -8.08 6.70
CA ALA A 642 27.35 -9.43 6.17
C ALA A 642 26.02 -9.60 5.40
N GLN A 643 24.91 -9.11 5.95
CA GLN A 643 23.60 -9.12 5.29
C GLN A 643 23.58 -8.22 4.04
N GLN A 644 24.23 -7.07 4.06
CA GLN A 644 24.32 -6.16 2.92
C GLN A 644 25.17 -6.75 1.80
N ALA A 645 26.27 -7.42 2.15
CA ALA A 645 27.10 -8.16 1.20
C ALA A 645 26.32 -9.33 0.58
N GLU A 646 25.56 -10.07 1.39
CA GLU A 646 24.69 -11.15 0.93
C GLU A 646 23.57 -10.63 0.02
N LEU A 647 22.84 -9.58 0.42
CA LEU A 647 21.80 -8.95 -0.38
C LEU A 647 22.35 -8.42 -1.71
N THR A 648 23.54 -7.81 -1.70
CA THR A 648 24.19 -7.32 -2.93
C THR A 648 24.56 -8.49 -3.85
N ARG A 649 25.04 -9.60 -3.28
CA ARG A 649 25.34 -10.83 -4.03
C ARG A 649 24.06 -11.44 -4.62
N THR A 650 23.01 -11.58 -3.83
CA THR A 650 21.71 -12.12 -4.30
C THR A 650 21.08 -11.20 -5.33
N ALA A 651 21.15 -9.87 -5.17
CA ALA A 651 20.64 -8.92 -6.16
C ALA A 651 21.39 -9.00 -7.48
N ARG A 652 22.72 -9.19 -7.46
CA ARG A 652 23.51 -9.46 -8.67
C ARG A 652 23.10 -10.78 -9.32
N GLN A 653 22.99 -11.87 -8.55
CA GLN A 653 22.53 -13.15 -9.07
C GLN A 653 21.12 -13.07 -9.65
N LEU A 654 20.21 -12.34 -9.00
CA LEU A 654 18.84 -12.16 -9.49
C LEU A 654 18.82 -11.37 -10.80
N ARG A 655 19.65 -10.33 -10.93
CA ARG A 655 19.79 -9.57 -12.19
C ARG A 655 20.34 -10.45 -13.30
N GLU A 656 21.40 -11.20 -13.06
CA GLU A 656 21.98 -12.12 -14.04
C GLU A 656 20.96 -13.19 -14.49
N VAL A 657 20.18 -13.74 -13.56
CA VAL A 657 19.11 -14.71 -13.88
C VAL A 657 17.98 -14.04 -14.67
N ASN A 658 17.58 -12.82 -14.32
CA ASN A 658 16.52 -12.10 -15.02
C ASN A 658 16.94 -11.69 -16.43
N GLU A 659 18.19 -11.26 -16.62
CA GLU A 659 18.76 -11.00 -17.95
C GLU A 659 18.78 -12.28 -18.80
N LYS A 660 19.20 -13.42 -18.24
CA LYS A 660 19.13 -14.72 -18.93
C LYS A 660 17.70 -15.13 -19.28
N LEU A 661 16.76 -14.97 -18.35
CA LEU A 661 15.33 -15.26 -18.60
C LEU A 661 14.75 -14.37 -19.69
N THR A 662 15.11 -13.09 -19.71
CA THR A 662 14.66 -12.15 -20.74
C THR A 662 15.23 -12.53 -22.10
N GLN A 663 16.52 -12.88 -22.18
CA GLN A 663 17.14 -13.37 -23.41
C GLN A 663 16.47 -14.65 -23.93
N LEU A 664 16.17 -15.61 -23.05
CA LEU A 664 15.46 -16.83 -23.41
C LEU A 664 14.02 -16.54 -23.87
N SER A 665 13.32 -15.59 -23.23
CA SER A 665 11.98 -15.19 -23.66
C SER A 665 12.00 -14.60 -25.07
N VAL A 666 12.96 -13.70 -25.35
CA VAL A 666 13.12 -13.09 -26.68
C VAL A 666 13.43 -14.15 -27.74
N GLN A 667 14.30 -15.12 -27.45
CA GLN A 667 14.59 -16.24 -28.35
C GLN A 667 13.35 -17.12 -28.61
N LYS A 668 12.56 -17.40 -27.56
CA LYS A 668 11.30 -18.16 -27.67
C LYS A 668 10.27 -17.44 -28.54
N ASP A 669 10.12 -16.13 -28.36
CA ASP A 669 9.15 -15.33 -29.10
C ASP A 669 9.55 -15.22 -30.59
N ALA A 670 10.85 -15.05 -30.87
CA ALA A 670 11.39 -15.09 -32.23
C ALA A 670 11.17 -16.45 -32.92
N PHE A 671 11.38 -17.55 -32.19
CA PHE A 671 11.14 -18.93 -32.66
C PHE A 671 9.67 -19.15 -33.04
N LEU A 672 8.73 -18.76 -32.18
CA LEU A 672 7.29 -18.89 -32.43
C LEU A 672 6.84 -18.04 -33.64
N GLY A 673 7.40 -16.84 -33.79
CA GLY A 673 7.14 -15.98 -34.95
C GLY A 673 7.60 -16.62 -36.26
N GLN A 674 8.77 -17.25 -36.28
CA GLN A 674 9.34 -17.88 -37.46
C GLN A 674 8.57 -19.14 -37.90
N ILE A 675 8.17 -20.00 -36.95
CA ILE A 675 7.33 -21.17 -37.24
C ILE A 675 6.00 -20.74 -37.86
N SER A 676 5.37 -19.72 -37.28
CA SER A 676 4.10 -19.19 -37.79
C SER A 676 4.22 -18.72 -39.24
N HIS A 677 5.35 -18.13 -39.61
CA HIS A 677 5.61 -17.69 -40.98
C HIS A 677 5.80 -18.88 -41.95
N GLU A 678 6.65 -19.84 -41.60
CA GLU A 678 6.95 -21.02 -42.43
C GLU A 678 5.75 -21.96 -42.62
N LEU A 679 4.80 -21.98 -41.68
CA LEU A 679 3.53 -22.70 -41.84
C LEU A 679 2.52 -21.91 -42.70
N ARG A 680 2.50 -20.57 -42.58
CA ARG A 680 1.53 -19.74 -43.29
C ARG A 680 1.76 -19.74 -44.80
N THR A 681 3.01 -19.72 -45.25
CA THR A 681 3.35 -19.70 -46.69
C THR A 681 2.77 -20.89 -47.48
N PRO A 682 3.06 -22.16 -47.13
CA PRO A 682 2.48 -23.32 -47.83
C PRO A 682 0.96 -23.38 -47.70
N MET A 683 0.40 -23.04 -46.53
CA MET A 683 -1.07 -22.99 -46.35
C MET A 683 -1.74 -21.97 -47.26
N THR A 684 -1.11 -20.80 -47.45
CA THR A 684 -1.65 -19.76 -48.34
C THR A 684 -1.62 -20.22 -49.80
N SER A 685 -0.55 -20.90 -50.23
CA SER A 685 -0.45 -21.50 -51.56
C SER A 685 -1.47 -22.61 -51.78
N ILE A 686 -1.63 -23.53 -50.83
CA ILE A 686 -2.65 -24.59 -50.89
C ILE A 686 -4.04 -23.99 -51.07
N ARG A 687 -4.37 -22.96 -50.27
CA ARG A 687 -5.67 -22.29 -50.35
C ARG A 687 -5.86 -21.61 -51.71
N ALA A 688 -4.90 -20.82 -52.17
CA ALA A 688 -5.00 -20.08 -53.43
C ALA A 688 -5.14 -21.01 -54.65
N PHE A 689 -4.33 -22.08 -54.73
CA PHE A 689 -4.45 -23.04 -55.84
C PHE A 689 -5.73 -23.88 -55.74
N SER A 690 -6.21 -24.18 -54.54
CA SER A 690 -7.50 -24.84 -54.34
C SER A 690 -8.66 -23.95 -54.78
N GLU A 691 -8.63 -22.66 -54.48
CA GLU A 691 -9.63 -21.67 -54.93
C GLU A 691 -9.67 -21.60 -56.46
N ILE A 692 -8.50 -21.53 -57.12
CA ILE A 692 -8.42 -21.52 -58.59
C ILE A 692 -8.99 -22.81 -59.21
N LEU A 693 -8.73 -23.97 -58.61
CA LEU A 693 -9.32 -25.24 -59.08
C LEU A 693 -10.85 -25.27 -58.92
N MET A 694 -11.40 -24.58 -57.93
CA MET A 694 -12.84 -24.52 -57.67
C MET A 694 -13.60 -23.60 -58.64
N GLU A 695 -12.95 -22.61 -59.26
CA GLU A 695 -13.56 -21.71 -60.26
C GLU A 695 -13.96 -22.44 -61.56
N GLY A 696 -13.34 -23.58 -61.86
CA GLY A 696 -13.64 -24.38 -63.04
C GLY A 696 -13.17 -23.76 -64.36
N GLY A 697 -13.36 -24.46 -65.49
CA GLY A 697 -13.02 -23.93 -66.83
C GLY A 697 -11.52 -23.93 -67.20
N LEU A 698 -10.66 -24.51 -66.36
CA LEU A 698 -9.22 -24.61 -66.63
C LEU A 698 -8.89 -25.76 -67.57
N PRO A 699 -7.92 -25.60 -68.49
CA PRO A 699 -7.41 -26.70 -69.30
C PRO A 699 -6.91 -27.86 -68.42
N PRO A 700 -7.06 -29.13 -68.85
CA PRO A 700 -6.66 -30.30 -68.06
C PRO A 700 -5.20 -30.26 -67.57
N GLU A 701 -4.30 -29.70 -68.38
CA GLU A 701 -2.88 -29.53 -68.02
C GLU A 701 -2.66 -28.55 -66.87
N VAL A 702 -3.45 -27.48 -66.79
CA VAL A 702 -3.36 -26.46 -65.73
C VAL A 702 -3.94 -27.00 -64.42
N THR A 703 -5.06 -27.72 -64.51
CA THR A 703 -5.68 -28.43 -63.38
C THR A 703 -4.72 -29.44 -62.75
N ALA A 704 -4.08 -30.28 -63.57
CA ALA A 704 -3.08 -31.25 -63.11
C ALA A 704 -1.87 -30.57 -62.44
N ARG A 705 -1.41 -29.44 -63.00
CA ARG A 705 -0.30 -28.66 -62.43
C ARG A 705 -0.65 -28.08 -61.06
N GLN A 706 -1.83 -27.47 -60.90
CA GLN A 706 -2.27 -26.88 -59.64
C GLN A 706 -2.50 -27.93 -58.55
N ALA A 707 -3.13 -29.06 -58.89
CA ALA A 707 -3.27 -30.19 -57.98
C ALA A 707 -1.91 -30.75 -57.55
N GLY A 708 -0.95 -30.82 -58.47
CA GLY A 708 0.44 -31.20 -58.18
C GLY A 708 1.12 -30.25 -57.19
N ILE A 709 0.92 -28.94 -57.32
CA ILE A 709 1.47 -27.94 -56.38
C ILE A 709 0.84 -28.09 -54.99
N ILE A 710 -0.48 -28.25 -54.90
CA ILE A 710 -1.17 -28.49 -53.61
C ILE A 710 -0.61 -29.73 -52.91
N HIS A 711 -0.44 -30.84 -53.64
CA HIS A 711 0.10 -32.06 -53.09
C HIS A 711 1.54 -31.90 -52.59
N GLN A 712 2.39 -31.19 -53.34
CA GLN A 712 3.77 -30.90 -52.93
C GLN A 712 3.84 -30.02 -51.68
N GLU A 713 3.01 -28.97 -51.59
CA GLU A 713 2.96 -28.09 -50.42
C GLU A 713 2.38 -28.80 -49.19
N ALA A 714 1.43 -29.72 -49.36
CA ALA A 714 0.90 -30.55 -48.27
C ALA A 714 1.98 -31.50 -47.71
N ILE A 715 2.74 -32.18 -48.58
CA ILE A 715 3.88 -33.02 -48.16
C ILE A 715 4.93 -32.18 -47.44
N ARG A 716 5.19 -30.96 -47.92
CA ARG A 716 6.14 -30.03 -47.31
C ARG A 716 5.70 -29.59 -45.91
N LEU A 717 4.42 -29.31 -45.71
CA LEU A 717 3.85 -28.93 -44.41
C LEU A 717 3.97 -30.07 -43.40
N THR A 718 3.62 -31.30 -43.79
CA THR A 718 3.74 -32.49 -42.92
C THR A 718 5.18 -32.71 -42.48
N ARG A 719 6.14 -32.64 -43.40
CA ARG A 719 7.56 -32.76 -43.06
C ARG A 719 8.03 -31.69 -42.08
N LEU A 720 7.57 -30.44 -42.24
CA LEU A 720 7.93 -29.36 -41.34
C LEU A 720 7.35 -29.56 -39.93
N LEU A 721 6.14 -30.12 -39.83
CA LEU A 721 5.52 -30.47 -38.56
C LEU A 721 6.27 -31.62 -37.88
N ASP A 722 6.62 -32.67 -38.63
CA ASP A 722 7.39 -33.80 -38.12
C ASP A 722 8.78 -33.36 -37.63
N ASP A 723 9.48 -32.50 -38.39
CA ASP A 723 10.76 -31.91 -38.00
C ASP A 723 10.67 -31.09 -36.69
N LEU A 724 9.56 -30.38 -36.46
CA LEU A 724 9.31 -29.62 -35.23
C LEU A 724 9.01 -30.53 -34.03
N LEU A 725 8.23 -31.59 -34.25
CA LEU A 725 7.92 -32.57 -33.22
C LEU A 725 9.19 -33.33 -32.82
N ASP A 726 9.97 -33.82 -33.79
CA ASP A 726 11.24 -34.50 -33.54
C ASP A 726 12.18 -33.62 -32.71
N LEU A 727 12.33 -32.33 -33.08
CA LEU A 727 13.17 -31.40 -32.34
C LEU A 727 12.67 -31.19 -30.89
N SER A 728 11.36 -31.02 -30.70
CA SER A 728 10.76 -30.82 -29.37
C SER A 728 10.92 -32.04 -28.46
N VAL A 729 10.77 -33.25 -29.00
CA VAL A 729 10.92 -34.49 -28.23
C VAL A 729 12.40 -34.74 -27.90
N LEU A 730 13.31 -34.47 -28.84
CA LEU A 730 14.76 -34.61 -28.65
C LEU A 730 15.32 -33.63 -27.60
N GLU A 731 14.86 -32.37 -27.57
CA GLU A 731 15.33 -31.36 -26.60
C GLU A 731 14.89 -31.63 -25.16
N ASN A 732 13.74 -32.26 -24.97
CA ASN A 732 13.22 -32.58 -23.64
C ASN A 732 13.80 -33.88 -23.05
N GLY A 733 14.69 -34.56 -23.78
CA GLY A 733 15.28 -35.84 -23.36
C GLY A 733 14.27 -37.00 -23.30
N SER A 734 13.07 -36.82 -23.87
CA SER A 734 11.95 -37.75 -23.79
C SER A 734 11.99 -38.87 -24.83
N VAL A 735 13.04 -38.92 -25.67
CA VAL A 735 13.18 -39.94 -26.71
C VAL A 735 13.65 -41.25 -26.10
N GLN A 736 12.84 -42.30 -26.20
CA GLN A 736 13.31 -43.67 -26.00
C GLN A 736 14.12 -44.11 -27.22
N LEU A 737 15.44 -44.17 -27.08
CA LEU A 737 16.34 -44.65 -28.13
C LEU A 737 16.27 -46.18 -28.21
N THR A 738 16.06 -46.73 -29.41
CA THR A 738 16.07 -48.18 -29.63
C THR A 738 17.47 -48.60 -30.05
N LEU A 739 18.35 -48.78 -29.05
CA LEU A 739 19.75 -49.14 -29.29
C LEU A 739 19.86 -50.60 -29.75
N GLY A 740 20.34 -50.81 -30.97
CA GLY A 740 20.60 -52.14 -31.56
C GLY A 740 21.98 -52.19 -32.22
N LEU A 741 22.43 -53.38 -32.62
CA LEU A 741 23.64 -53.55 -33.41
C LEU A 741 23.32 -53.16 -34.87
N ALA A 742 23.96 -52.11 -35.39
CA ALA A 742 23.74 -51.60 -36.74
C ALA A 742 25.04 -51.52 -37.54
N ASN A 743 24.99 -51.87 -38.82
CA ASN A 743 26.12 -51.78 -39.74
C ASN A 743 26.17 -50.38 -40.40
N ILE A 744 27.31 -49.69 -40.33
CA ILE A 744 27.46 -48.34 -40.90
C ILE A 744 27.25 -48.34 -42.43
N GLY A 745 27.76 -49.34 -43.14
CA GLY A 745 27.56 -49.50 -44.59
C GLY A 745 26.09 -49.58 -44.98
N GLU A 746 25.29 -50.41 -44.29
CA GLU A 746 23.85 -50.53 -44.55
C GLU A 746 23.10 -49.21 -44.32
N MET A 747 23.53 -48.41 -43.34
CA MET A 747 22.92 -47.11 -43.04
C MET A 747 23.25 -46.07 -44.11
N ILE A 748 24.48 -46.08 -44.62
CA ILE A 748 24.88 -45.27 -45.76
C ILE A 748 24.10 -45.68 -47.01
N ASP A 749 23.90 -46.98 -47.24
CA ASP A 749 23.10 -47.49 -48.36
C ASP A 749 21.65 -47.03 -48.30
N ARG A 750 21.00 -47.17 -47.14
CA ARG A 750 19.63 -46.66 -46.91
C ARG A 750 19.56 -45.16 -47.15
N ALA A 751 20.55 -44.41 -46.67
CA ALA A 751 20.58 -42.96 -46.81
C ALA A 751 20.78 -42.51 -48.28
N LEU A 752 21.63 -43.20 -49.03
CA LEU A 752 21.84 -42.97 -50.46
C LEU A 752 20.58 -43.27 -51.27
N GLN A 753 19.89 -44.38 -50.98
CA GLN A 753 18.63 -44.74 -51.63
C GLN A 753 17.52 -43.70 -51.36
N ALA A 754 17.38 -43.28 -50.10
CA ALA A 754 16.39 -42.26 -49.72
C ALA A 754 16.70 -40.90 -50.36
N ALA A 755 17.99 -40.51 -50.44
CA ALA A 755 18.40 -39.25 -51.06
C ALA A 755 18.42 -39.29 -52.60
N ALA A 756 18.33 -40.46 -53.24
CA ALA A 756 18.41 -40.64 -54.69
C ALA A 756 17.36 -39.83 -55.48
N HIS A 757 16.18 -39.62 -54.89
CA HIS A 757 15.08 -38.86 -55.47
C HIS A 757 15.23 -37.33 -55.33
N THR A 758 16.27 -36.86 -54.63
CA THR A 758 16.57 -35.42 -54.51
C THR A 758 17.42 -34.97 -55.70
N ARG A 759 16.86 -34.16 -56.61
CA ARG A 759 17.47 -33.73 -57.89
C ARG A 759 17.92 -34.89 -58.78
N PRO A 760 17.00 -35.76 -59.26
CA PRO A 760 17.34 -36.90 -60.11
C PRO A 760 17.96 -36.50 -61.46
N GLU A 761 17.75 -35.26 -61.90
CA GLU A 761 18.28 -34.71 -63.15
C GLU A 761 19.80 -34.51 -63.20
N ARG A 762 20.49 -34.60 -62.05
CA ARG A 762 21.93 -34.37 -61.94
C ARG A 762 22.65 -35.65 -61.54
N SER A 763 23.58 -36.11 -62.39
CA SER A 763 24.50 -37.20 -62.05
C SER A 763 25.37 -36.79 -60.88
N PHE A 764 25.36 -37.57 -59.80
CA PHE A 764 26.05 -37.27 -58.55
C PHE A 764 26.93 -38.47 -58.17
N VAL A 765 28.25 -38.32 -58.29
CA VAL A 765 29.20 -39.42 -58.09
C VAL A 765 29.47 -39.60 -56.60
N VAL A 766 29.32 -40.82 -56.10
CA VAL A 766 29.59 -41.15 -54.69
C VAL A 766 30.85 -41.98 -54.59
N ILE A 767 31.86 -41.46 -53.91
CA ILE A 767 33.15 -42.12 -53.69
C ILE A 767 33.15 -42.68 -52.27
N ARG A 768 33.24 -44.00 -52.16
CA ARG A 768 33.15 -44.73 -50.90
C ARG A 768 34.10 -45.92 -50.86
N ASP A 769 34.39 -46.41 -49.66
CA ASP A 769 35.21 -47.61 -49.43
C ASP A 769 34.38 -48.63 -48.65
N PRO A 770 33.73 -49.59 -49.32
CA PRO A 770 32.87 -50.57 -48.67
C PRO A 770 33.60 -51.43 -47.62
N ALA A 771 34.92 -51.63 -47.76
CA ALA A 771 35.70 -52.42 -46.80
C ALA A 771 35.87 -51.66 -45.47
N ALA A 772 36.05 -50.34 -45.53
CA ALA A 772 36.14 -49.48 -44.35
C ALA A 772 34.78 -49.24 -43.67
N GLU A 773 33.67 -49.51 -44.36
CA GLU A 773 32.30 -49.30 -43.89
C GLU A 773 31.68 -50.50 -43.16
N ALA A 774 32.30 -51.67 -43.25
CA ALA A 774 31.85 -52.92 -42.60
C ALA A 774 32.07 -52.91 -41.07
N LEU A 775 31.64 -51.84 -40.40
CA LEU A 775 31.75 -51.63 -38.96
C LEU A 775 30.36 -51.70 -38.33
N PHE A 776 30.27 -52.50 -37.26
CA PHE A 776 29.07 -52.59 -36.43
C PHE A 776 29.18 -51.67 -35.22
N VAL A 777 28.13 -50.88 -34.99
CA VAL A 777 28.00 -49.96 -33.86
C VAL A 777 26.70 -50.22 -33.11
N GLN A 778 26.72 -50.13 -31.78
CA GLN A 778 25.50 -50.17 -30.98
C GLN A 778 24.87 -48.77 -30.94
N THR A 779 23.82 -48.56 -31.72
CA THR A 779 23.17 -47.25 -31.91
C THR A 779 21.68 -47.44 -32.26
N ASP A 780 20.91 -46.37 -32.24
CA ASP A 780 19.60 -46.34 -32.88
C ASP A 780 19.78 -46.22 -34.39
N ALA A 781 19.34 -47.25 -35.13
CA ALA A 781 19.59 -47.36 -36.56
C ALA A 781 18.82 -46.29 -37.37
N ASP A 782 17.57 -46.02 -36.99
CA ASP A 782 16.70 -45.12 -37.72
C ASP A 782 17.12 -43.67 -37.51
N ARG A 783 17.47 -43.31 -36.26
CA ARG A 783 17.94 -41.95 -35.93
C ARG A 783 19.27 -41.61 -36.57
N LEU A 784 20.22 -42.55 -36.61
CA LEU A 784 21.50 -42.29 -37.28
C LEU A 784 21.35 -42.31 -38.82
N ALA A 785 20.48 -43.14 -39.38
CA ALA A 785 20.15 -43.06 -40.81
C ALA A 785 19.51 -41.70 -41.17
N GLN A 786 18.67 -41.13 -40.31
CA GLN A 786 18.11 -39.78 -40.47
C GLN A 786 19.20 -38.71 -40.58
N VAL A 787 20.26 -38.79 -39.77
CA VAL A 787 21.43 -37.88 -39.86
C VAL A 787 22.12 -38.01 -41.22
N PHE A 788 22.38 -39.25 -41.68
CA PHE A 788 23.03 -39.48 -42.97
C PHE A 788 22.17 -39.01 -44.15
N ILE A 789 20.86 -39.27 -44.12
CA ILE A 789 19.90 -38.78 -45.13
C ILE A 789 19.97 -37.26 -45.23
N ASN A 790 19.98 -36.56 -44.10
CA ASN A 790 20.04 -35.09 -44.06
C ASN A 790 21.35 -34.56 -44.65
N LEU A 791 22.50 -35.17 -44.31
CA LEU A 791 23.80 -34.75 -44.83
C LEU A 791 23.94 -35.02 -46.34
N ILE A 792 23.53 -36.20 -46.80
CA ILE A 792 23.59 -36.56 -48.23
C ILE A 792 22.60 -35.72 -49.05
N SER A 793 21.39 -35.50 -48.53
CA SER A 793 20.40 -34.62 -49.17
C SER A 793 20.90 -33.18 -49.26
N ASN A 794 21.58 -32.67 -48.22
CA ASN A 794 22.20 -31.35 -48.26
C ASN A 794 23.32 -31.27 -49.29
N ALA A 795 24.21 -32.26 -49.37
CA ALA A 795 25.25 -32.31 -50.40
C ALA A 795 24.65 -32.27 -51.81
N ARG A 796 23.58 -33.04 -52.08
CA ARG A 796 22.87 -33.03 -53.38
C ARG A 796 22.18 -31.69 -53.69
N LYS A 797 21.62 -31.01 -52.68
CA LYS A 797 20.90 -29.73 -52.84
C LYS A 797 21.84 -28.55 -53.08
N TYR A 798 22.96 -28.51 -52.34
CA TYR A 798 23.80 -27.32 -52.25
C TYR A 798 25.13 -27.41 -53.00
N CYS A 799 25.57 -28.61 -53.42
CA CYS A 799 26.78 -28.74 -54.23
C CYS A 799 26.59 -28.08 -55.61
N ASP A 800 27.38 -27.06 -55.88
CA ASP A 800 27.33 -26.22 -57.08
C ASP A 800 28.35 -26.63 -58.16
N ALA A 801 29.29 -27.54 -57.87
CA ALA A 801 30.29 -28.04 -58.81
C ALA A 801 29.69 -28.59 -60.13
N GLU A 802 30.37 -28.39 -61.25
CA GLU A 802 29.95 -28.86 -62.58
C GLU A 802 29.78 -30.39 -62.63
N ARG A 803 30.70 -31.12 -61.98
CA ARG A 803 30.64 -32.57 -61.76
C ARG A 803 30.55 -32.81 -60.26
N PRO A 804 29.33 -32.95 -59.71
CA PRO A 804 29.17 -33.00 -58.27
C PRO A 804 29.55 -34.38 -57.72
N GLU A 805 30.43 -34.37 -56.72
CA GLU A 805 30.98 -35.57 -56.08
C GLU A 805 30.76 -35.50 -54.56
N LEU A 806 30.44 -36.64 -53.94
CA LEU A 806 30.40 -36.80 -52.49
C LEU A 806 31.31 -37.94 -52.08
N ARG A 807 32.33 -37.62 -51.30
CA ARG A 807 33.20 -38.59 -50.67
C ARG A 807 32.68 -38.93 -49.28
N ILE A 808 32.42 -40.21 -49.03
CA ILE A 808 32.08 -40.73 -47.72
C ILE A 808 33.28 -41.54 -47.22
N SER A 809 33.81 -41.19 -46.05
CA SER A 809 35.01 -41.85 -45.49
C SER A 809 34.75 -42.26 -44.05
N VAL A 810 34.79 -43.56 -43.80
CA VAL A 810 34.63 -44.14 -42.46
C VAL A 810 36.00 -44.49 -41.88
N ARG A 811 36.23 -44.07 -40.63
CA ARG A 811 37.47 -44.36 -39.89
C ARG A 811 37.16 -44.71 -38.44
N GLN A 812 37.88 -45.70 -37.91
CA GLN A 812 37.84 -46.05 -36.49
C GLN A 812 39.13 -45.56 -35.82
N LYS A 813 39.01 -44.73 -34.78
CA LYS A 813 40.16 -44.23 -34.00
C LYS A 813 39.78 -44.03 -32.53
N GLY A 814 40.55 -44.61 -31.61
CA GLY A 814 40.41 -44.36 -30.17
C GLY A 814 39.03 -44.70 -29.58
N GLY A 815 38.45 -45.85 -29.97
CA GLY A 815 37.13 -46.27 -29.46
C GLY A 815 35.95 -45.44 -29.99
N ARG A 816 36.13 -44.71 -31.10
CA ARG A 816 35.08 -43.96 -31.79
C ARG A 816 35.10 -44.26 -33.28
N VAL A 817 33.91 -44.25 -33.89
CA VAL A 817 33.72 -44.29 -35.33
C VAL A 817 33.52 -42.87 -35.83
N THR A 818 34.25 -42.49 -36.87
CA THR A 818 34.15 -41.20 -37.54
C THR A 818 33.72 -41.41 -38.98
N VAL A 819 32.65 -40.75 -39.40
CA VAL A 819 32.15 -40.75 -40.77
C VAL A 819 32.22 -39.32 -41.30
N ASP A 820 33.03 -39.11 -42.33
CA ASP A 820 33.15 -37.81 -43.01
C ASP A 820 32.35 -37.83 -44.31
N PHE A 821 31.52 -36.81 -44.51
CA PHE A 821 30.80 -36.51 -45.75
C PHE A 821 31.39 -35.24 -46.34
N VAL A 822 32.10 -35.35 -47.48
CA VAL A 822 32.81 -34.23 -48.11
C VAL A 822 32.33 -34.08 -49.55
N ASP A 823 31.67 -32.97 -49.86
CA ASP A 823 31.37 -32.60 -51.25
C ASP A 823 32.49 -31.76 -51.88
N ASN A 824 32.42 -31.58 -53.21
CA ASN A 824 33.37 -30.78 -54.00
C ASN A 824 32.82 -29.40 -54.43
N GLY A 825 31.81 -28.88 -53.74
CA GLY A 825 31.22 -27.57 -54.03
C GLY A 825 32.03 -26.39 -53.48
N SER A 826 31.46 -25.19 -53.51
CA SER A 826 32.08 -23.96 -52.99
C SER A 826 32.20 -23.90 -51.46
N GLY A 827 31.59 -24.86 -50.74
CA GLY A 827 31.59 -24.93 -49.28
C GLY A 827 30.80 -23.80 -48.61
N ILE A 828 30.98 -23.65 -47.29
CA ILE A 828 30.20 -22.70 -46.47
C ILE A 828 31.04 -21.45 -46.13
N PRO A 829 30.55 -20.22 -46.43
CA PRO A 829 31.26 -18.97 -46.12
C PRO A 829 31.61 -18.83 -44.64
N LYS A 830 32.79 -18.28 -44.31
CA LYS A 830 33.29 -18.16 -42.93
C LYS A 830 32.33 -17.48 -41.97
N ALA A 831 31.64 -16.41 -42.40
CA ALA A 831 30.67 -15.69 -41.58
C ALA A 831 29.45 -16.55 -41.18
N SER A 832 29.16 -17.58 -41.97
CA SER A 832 27.97 -18.41 -41.84
C SER A 832 28.23 -19.72 -41.09
N GLN A 833 29.49 -20.14 -40.93
CA GLN A 833 29.87 -21.42 -40.32
C GLN A 833 29.38 -21.59 -38.89
N ALA A 834 29.32 -20.49 -38.11
CA ALA A 834 28.84 -20.52 -36.73
C ALA A 834 27.31 -20.72 -36.62
N LEU A 835 26.57 -20.44 -37.71
CA LEU A 835 25.12 -20.41 -37.71
C LEU A 835 24.47 -21.65 -38.33
N ILE A 836 25.23 -22.51 -39.02
CA ILE A 836 24.66 -23.62 -39.82
C ILE A 836 23.94 -24.71 -39.01
N PHE A 837 24.26 -24.83 -37.72
CA PHE A 837 23.58 -25.75 -36.80
C PHE A 837 22.50 -25.05 -35.98
N GLU A 838 22.33 -23.73 -36.14
CA GLU A 838 21.26 -22.99 -35.49
C GLU A 838 19.93 -23.24 -36.18
N LYS A 839 18.86 -23.22 -35.38
CA LYS A 839 17.50 -23.53 -35.85
C LYS A 839 17.09 -22.53 -36.92
N PHE A 840 16.56 -23.04 -38.03
CA PHE A 840 16.07 -22.26 -39.16
C PHE A 840 17.13 -21.39 -39.87
N ALA A 841 18.42 -21.64 -39.65
CA ALA A 841 19.46 -20.94 -40.38
C ALA A 841 19.39 -21.29 -41.87
N ARG A 842 19.20 -20.28 -42.72
CA ARG A 842 19.25 -20.38 -44.19
C ARG A 842 20.33 -19.43 -44.72
N LEU A 843 21.20 -19.93 -45.59
CA LEU A 843 22.35 -19.20 -46.12
C LEU A 843 22.10 -18.56 -47.49
N THR A 844 20.98 -18.88 -48.15
CA THR A 844 20.65 -18.44 -49.52
C THR A 844 19.19 -18.03 -49.65
N ASP A 845 18.90 -17.11 -50.58
CA ASP A 845 17.57 -16.57 -50.85
C ASP A 845 16.52 -17.65 -51.20
N GLN A 846 15.26 -17.35 -50.83
CA GLN A 846 14.10 -18.23 -50.67
C GLN A 846 13.72 -19.15 -51.85
N THR A 847 14.34 -19.01 -53.02
CA THR A 847 13.88 -19.65 -54.26
C THR A 847 14.68 -20.86 -54.74
N ARG A 848 15.88 -21.15 -54.20
CA ARG A 848 16.76 -22.20 -54.76
C ARG A 848 16.83 -23.54 -54.01
N ALA A 849 16.36 -23.63 -52.76
CA ALA A 849 16.40 -24.89 -52.00
C ALA A 849 15.27 -24.98 -50.95
N GLY A 850 14.26 -25.81 -51.20
CA GLY A 850 13.11 -26.00 -50.30
C GLY A 850 13.43 -26.86 -49.08
N GLY A 851 13.89 -26.23 -47.98
CA GLY A 851 14.07 -26.91 -46.69
C GLY A 851 13.79 -25.97 -45.51
N ALA A 852 13.18 -26.48 -44.43
CA ALA A 852 12.78 -25.70 -43.25
C ALA A 852 13.95 -25.10 -42.44
N GLY A 853 15.21 -25.38 -42.79
CA GLY A 853 16.40 -24.95 -42.03
C GLY A 853 16.56 -25.67 -40.69
N LEU A 854 15.82 -26.76 -40.46
CA LEU A 854 15.86 -27.54 -39.22
C LEU A 854 16.79 -28.77 -39.30
N GLY A 855 17.11 -29.25 -40.51
CA GLY A 855 17.79 -30.54 -40.70
C GLY A 855 19.14 -30.66 -40.00
N LEU A 856 20.02 -29.65 -40.06
CA LEU A 856 21.32 -29.69 -39.37
C LEU A 856 21.20 -29.51 -37.84
N ALA A 857 20.21 -28.74 -37.38
CA ALA A 857 19.91 -28.61 -35.95
C ALA A 857 19.41 -29.95 -35.38
N ILE A 858 18.54 -30.66 -36.10
CA ILE A 858 18.08 -32.02 -35.75
C ILE A 858 19.27 -32.98 -35.74
N CYS A 859 20.18 -32.91 -36.72
CA CYS A 859 21.39 -33.73 -36.72
C CYS A 859 22.24 -33.51 -35.47
N ARG A 860 22.39 -32.26 -35.01
CA ARG A 860 23.12 -31.94 -33.78
C ARG A 860 22.46 -32.58 -32.55
N GLU A 861 21.14 -32.48 -32.44
CA GLU A 861 20.40 -32.99 -31.30
C GLU A 861 20.33 -34.52 -31.26
N VAL A 862 20.12 -35.17 -32.42
CA VAL A 862 20.17 -36.63 -32.56
C VAL A 862 21.57 -37.15 -32.17
N MET A 863 22.62 -36.52 -32.68
CA MET A 863 23.99 -36.94 -32.38
C MET A 863 24.34 -36.76 -30.90
N ALA A 864 23.87 -35.68 -30.26
CA ALA A 864 24.03 -35.48 -28.82
C ALA A 864 23.35 -36.60 -28.01
N ASN A 865 22.11 -36.95 -28.37
CA ASN A 865 21.36 -38.04 -27.72
C ASN A 865 21.99 -39.43 -27.95
N LEU A 866 22.63 -39.66 -29.10
CA LEU A 866 23.41 -40.89 -29.37
C LEU A 866 24.79 -40.92 -28.68
N GLY A 867 25.15 -39.88 -27.91
CA GLY A 867 26.45 -39.76 -27.24
C GLY A 867 27.61 -39.46 -28.20
N GLY A 868 27.30 -38.95 -29.40
CA GLY A 868 28.25 -38.56 -30.44
C GLY A 868 28.25 -37.06 -30.71
N THR A 869 28.95 -36.65 -31.76
CA THR A 869 29.06 -35.25 -32.18
C THR A 869 29.03 -35.11 -33.69
N ILE A 870 28.44 -34.03 -34.19
CA ILE A 870 28.56 -33.60 -35.58
C ILE A 870 29.33 -32.28 -35.66
N SER A 871 30.19 -32.10 -36.67
CA SER A 871 30.99 -30.88 -36.84
C SER A 871 31.21 -30.55 -38.31
N TYR A 872 31.34 -29.27 -38.64
CA TYR A 872 31.73 -28.81 -39.97
C TYR A 872 33.25 -28.65 -40.05
N LEU A 873 33.85 -29.11 -41.15
CA LEU A 873 35.29 -29.09 -41.39
C LEU A 873 35.61 -28.12 -42.55
N PRO A 874 35.99 -26.86 -42.27
CA PRO A 874 36.35 -25.93 -43.33
C PRO A 874 37.61 -26.39 -44.09
N GLY A 875 37.72 -25.99 -45.36
CA GLY A 875 38.95 -26.14 -46.16
C GLY A 875 39.19 -27.54 -46.75
N GLN A 876 38.18 -28.40 -46.82
CA GLN A 876 38.28 -29.76 -47.39
C GLN A 876 37.98 -29.84 -48.90
N GLY A 877 37.88 -28.70 -49.59
CA GLY A 877 37.55 -28.64 -51.03
C GLY A 877 36.05 -28.52 -51.35
N GLY A 878 35.18 -28.51 -50.32
CA GLY A 878 33.76 -28.22 -50.39
C GLY A 878 33.12 -28.24 -49.01
N ALA A 879 31.81 -28.49 -48.90
CA ALA A 879 31.18 -28.62 -47.59
C ALA A 879 31.49 -30.00 -47.00
N ALA A 880 32.13 -30.00 -45.84
CA ALA A 880 32.54 -31.22 -45.15
C ALA A 880 31.92 -31.32 -43.76
N PHE A 881 31.20 -32.40 -43.51
CA PHE A 881 30.59 -32.71 -42.22
C PHE A 881 31.16 -34.00 -41.65
N ARG A 882 31.59 -33.95 -40.40
CA ARG A 882 32.12 -35.09 -39.65
C ARG A 882 31.13 -35.51 -38.59
N VAL A 883 30.74 -36.78 -38.63
CA VAL A 883 29.93 -37.46 -37.62
C VAL A 883 30.84 -38.36 -36.78
N VAL A 884 30.78 -38.24 -35.46
CA VAL A 884 31.58 -39.06 -34.52
C VAL A 884 30.65 -39.76 -33.56
N LEU A 885 30.78 -41.07 -33.41
CA LEU A 885 29.99 -41.90 -32.50
C LEU A 885 30.89 -42.75 -31.62
N PRO A 886 30.48 -43.04 -30.37
CA PRO A 886 31.19 -43.99 -29.53
C PRO A 886 31.07 -45.40 -30.10
N LEU A 887 32.20 -46.10 -30.20
CA LEU A 887 32.24 -47.51 -30.59
C LEU A 887 31.87 -48.36 -29.36
N ARG A 888 30.58 -48.53 -29.10
CA ARG A 888 30.11 -49.48 -28.08
C ARG A 888 30.09 -50.88 -28.69
N LEU A 889 31.23 -51.58 -28.59
CA LEU A 889 31.34 -52.99 -28.97
C LEU A 889 30.64 -53.85 -27.91
N GLN A 890 29.60 -54.58 -28.30
CA GLN A 890 29.18 -55.74 -27.51
C GLN A 890 30.11 -56.90 -27.88
N LYS A 891 30.81 -57.45 -26.89
CA LYS A 891 31.58 -58.69 -27.04
C LYS A 891 30.59 -59.75 -27.54
N ALA A 892 30.77 -60.26 -28.76
CA ALA A 892 30.08 -61.47 -29.19
C ALA A 892 30.43 -62.56 -28.17
N GLY A 893 29.44 -63.09 -27.47
CA GLY A 893 29.64 -64.29 -26.65
C GLY A 893 30.06 -65.45 -27.56
N PRO A 894 30.92 -66.37 -27.08
CA PRO A 894 31.20 -67.57 -27.84
C PRO A 894 29.90 -68.39 -27.97
N THR A 895 29.77 -69.06 -29.11
CA THR A 895 28.65 -69.92 -29.54
C THR A 895 28.01 -70.76 -28.45
#